data_AF-A0A661EM09-F1
#
_entry.id   AF-A0A661EM09-F1
#
_cell.length_a   1.000
_cell.length_b   1.000
_cell.length_c   1.000
_cell.angle_alpha   90.00
_cell.angle_beta   90.00
_cell.angle_gamma   90.00
#
_symmetry.space_group_name_H-M   'P 1'
#
loop_
_entity.id
_entity.type
_entity.pdbx_description
1 polymer ?
#
loop_
_entity_poly.entity_id
_entity_poly.type
_entity_poly.pdbx_seq_one_letter_code
_entity_poly.pdbx_strand_id
1 'polypeptide(L)'
;MSLRTPPITLLAALGSLSVIVFLVYYPGLSGPFLMDDFPNILLNPAVQPDNFSINNLTMAFNGNGSGPLGRKFPSLSFALDFLLHDRQFDPFWFKLTNLVIHIVNLLLVFLLTHLLLKASRPGIVEKGTNLLFLAIVITAFWALHPLQLTGVLYAVQRMVSMAALFVFAGLIFYLVGRRMLTHNRKSGWWVIASGYVVAMGLGGLCKESALLFPALVVALEISLLDWARLPESSATKLKWLLIISITIPAIVVVAYLLSHPAFLLQSYAERDFTLGQRLLTQARVVWFYLSLYAIPQTARMGLFHDDFITSTGLLHPLTTLPALLAIVAVIAWAIWKRKKSPLLIFFGCWYIAAHAMESTIFGLEMIYEHRNYVSIYAMALVFGVLTCRLINNSDNPGAMTLLLPAVLGILALTTYSRAQTWADPTVFAHFQLRNHPQSARSYNGAALVSDRLPENFVTTYDHLRMAALHSKRVVPLIDMYKRVNFLIQAPDGQEAITVANANRQAQPDPTNSTWNAPLPTKMESLLKLESEIGTEVEQRLEKAKLTAKLMSVLRTNVDCLSGPNTVCFVQPERLQHWVLMILGSTEESNRYKNLVRLLAAKLYAYNGDIDQALEELEKATVAAPEDHGYFLIQKAGLYRALGLNSEALEYLYQVKNDPKTKPIEIKIADEMLATLLP
;
A
#
# COMPACT_ATOMS: atom_id res chain seq x y z
N MET A 1 1.12 32.54 35.86
CA MET A 1 0.31 31.72 36.79
C MET A 1 0.37 30.28 36.30
N SER A 2 1.18 29.43 36.95
CA SER A 2 1.43 28.03 36.56
C SER A 2 0.27 27.16 37.07
N LEU A 3 -0.82 27.09 36.29
CA LEU A 3 -1.89 26.14 36.56
C LEU A 3 -1.34 24.75 36.26
N ARG A 4 -0.89 24.03 37.30
CA ARG A 4 -0.72 22.58 37.25
C ARG A 4 -2.09 22.01 36.94
N THR A 5 -2.34 21.60 35.70
CA THR A 5 -3.54 20.85 35.37
C THR A 5 -3.53 19.57 36.22
N PRO A 6 -4.55 19.34 37.07
CA PRO A 6 -4.59 18.15 37.89
C PRO A 6 -4.59 16.90 36.98
N PRO A 7 -3.92 15.81 37.36
CA PRO A 7 -3.76 14.62 36.52
C PRO A 7 -5.10 14.06 36.00
N ILE A 8 -6.18 14.21 36.78
CA ILE A 8 -7.54 13.83 36.41
C ILE A 8 -8.04 14.61 35.18
N THR A 9 -7.80 15.92 35.11
CA THR A 9 -8.22 16.74 33.95
C THR A 9 -7.47 16.39 32.67
N LEU A 10 -6.20 16.00 32.79
CA LEU A 10 -5.41 15.54 31.64
C LEU A 10 -5.88 14.19 31.13
N LEU A 11 -6.12 13.23 32.04
CA LEU A 11 -6.67 11.93 31.68
C LEU A 11 -8.05 12.05 31.05
N ALA A 12 -8.91 12.92 31.59
CA ALA A 12 -10.20 13.23 31.00
C ALA A 12 -10.05 13.81 29.58
N ALA A 13 -9.14 14.76 29.36
CA ALA A 13 -8.93 15.36 28.03
C ALA A 13 -8.42 14.34 26.99
N LEU A 14 -7.46 13.48 27.37
CA LEU A 14 -6.96 12.42 26.48
C LEU A 14 -8.00 11.32 26.25
N GLY A 15 -8.78 10.98 27.28
CA GLY A 15 -9.92 10.07 27.17
C GLY A 15 -10.96 10.59 26.18
N SER A 16 -11.38 11.85 26.34
CA SER A 16 -12.31 12.51 25.41
C SER A 16 -11.77 12.55 23.99
N LEU A 17 -10.49 12.91 23.79
CA LEU A 17 -9.90 12.91 22.45
C LEU A 17 -9.86 11.51 21.83
N SER A 18 -9.57 10.48 22.63
CA SER A 18 -9.58 9.09 22.17
C SER A 18 -10.99 8.63 21.76
N VAL A 19 -12.01 9.03 22.51
CA VAL A 19 -13.42 8.78 22.16
C VAL A 19 -13.81 9.51 20.88
N ILE A 20 -13.42 10.78 20.71
CA ILE A 20 -13.68 11.53 19.48
C ILE A 20 -13.04 10.83 18.28
N VAL A 21 -11.77 10.42 18.39
CA VAL A 21 -11.07 9.69 17.34
C VAL A 21 -11.80 8.38 17.03
N PHE A 22 -12.19 7.62 18.05
CA PHE A 22 -12.96 6.38 17.84
C PHE A 22 -14.25 6.65 17.05
N LEU A 23 -15.06 7.61 17.48
CA LEU A 23 -16.34 7.95 16.84
C LEU A 23 -16.16 8.44 15.39
N VAL A 24 -15.09 9.19 15.12
CA VAL A 24 -14.77 9.70 13.78
C VAL A 24 -14.44 8.57 12.80
N TYR A 25 -13.71 7.54 13.25
CA TYR A 25 -13.34 6.40 12.38
C TYR A 25 -14.37 5.26 12.38
N TYR A 26 -15.23 5.18 13.40
CA TYR A 26 -16.20 4.09 13.61
C TYR A 26 -17.01 3.71 12.35
N PRO A 27 -17.56 4.65 11.55
CA PRO A 27 -18.35 4.30 10.38
C PRO A 27 -17.60 3.43 9.36
N GLY A 28 -16.28 3.61 9.25
CA GLY A 28 -15.46 2.93 8.24
C GLY A 28 -15.00 1.53 8.63
N LEU A 29 -15.27 1.07 9.86
CA LEU A 29 -14.79 -0.23 10.35
C LEU A 29 -15.40 -1.39 9.57
N SER A 30 -16.68 -1.33 9.20
CA SER A 30 -17.35 -2.38 8.43
C SER A 30 -17.10 -2.31 6.92
N GLY A 31 -16.28 -1.35 6.45
CA GLY A 31 -15.97 -1.22 5.02
C GLY A 31 -15.24 -2.44 4.46
N PRO A 32 -15.22 -2.63 3.12
CA PRO A 32 -14.61 -3.80 2.50
C PRO A 32 -13.08 -3.85 2.67
N PHE A 33 -12.51 -5.03 2.45
CA PHE A 33 -11.09 -5.17 2.14
C PHE A 33 -10.80 -4.66 0.72
N LEU A 34 -9.65 -4.02 0.54
CA LEU A 34 -9.30 -3.31 -0.69
C LEU A 34 -7.89 -3.72 -1.15
N MET A 35 -7.67 -3.75 -2.46
CA MET A 35 -6.34 -3.80 -3.10
C MET A 35 -5.32 -4.75 -2.41
N ASP A 36 -4.32 -4.23 -1.69
CA ASP A 36 -3.22 -5.02 -1.12
C ASP A 36 -3.65 -5.83 0.12
N ASP A 37 -4.88 -5.62 0.63
CA ASP A 37 -5.47 -6.48 1.65
C ASP A 37 -5.58 -7.93 1.14
N PHE A 38 -5.90 -8.12 -0.14
CA PHE A 38 -6.07 -9.45 -0.73
C PHE A 38 -4.79 -10.30 -0.66
N PRO A 39 -3.67 -9.94 -1.31
CA PRO A 39 -2.46 -10.76 -1.28
C PRO A 39 -1.80 -10.86 0.11
N ASN A 40 -2.03 -9.90 1.01
CA ASN A 40 -1.37 -9.89 2.32
C ASN A 40 -2.19 -10.51 3.45
N ILE A 41 -3.52 -10.57 3.32
CA ILE A 41 -4.45 -11.02 4.36
C ILE A 41 -5.33 -12.15 3.82
N LEU A 42 -6.22 -11.88 2.86
CA LEU A 42 -7.29 -12.82 2.46
C LEU A 42 -6.75 -14.03 1.68
N LEU A 43 -5.74 -13.81 0.83
CA LEU A 43 -5.15 -14.82 -0.04
C LEU A 43 -3.81 -15.32 0.50
N ASN A 44 -3.41 -14.88 1.69
CA ASN A 44 -2.18 -15.33 2.33
C ASN A 44 -2.47 -16.53 3.25
N PRO A 45 -2.04 -17.76 2.90
CA PRO A 45 -2.31 -18.93 3.73
C PRO A 45 -1.65 -18.85 5.11
N ALA A 46 -0.53 -18.13 5.24
CA ALA A 46 0.13 -17.98 6.53
C ALA A 46 -0.67 -17.14 7.54
N VAL A 47 -1.65 -16.36 7.07
CA VAL A 47 -2.59 -15.57 7.89
C VAL A 47 -3.85 -16.37 8.22
N GLN A 48 -3.95 -17.62 7.76
CA GLN A 48 -5.10 -18.51 7.97
C GLN A 48 -4.72 -19.75 8.81
N PRO A 49 -4.11 -19.59 10.00
CA PRO A 49 -3.76 -20.74 10.83
C PRO A 49 -5.01 -21.43 11.41
N ASP A 50 -4.90 -22.74 11.63
CA ASP A 50 -5.98 -23.55 12.19
C ASP A 50 -6.18 -23.34 13.71
N ASN A 51 -5.12 -22.96 14.43
CA ASN A 51 -5.10 -22.80 15.89
C ASN A 51 -3.91 -21.93 16.36
N PHE A 52 -3.88 -21.64 17.66
CA PHE A 52 -2.83 -20.84 18.33
C PHE A 52 -1.49 -21.56 18.58
N SER A 53 -1.21 -22.70 17.93
CA SER A 53 0.06 -23.41 18.13
C SER A 53 1.26 -22.55 17.76
N ILE A 54 2.40 -22.75 18.45
CA ILE A 54 3.63 -21.99 18.21
C ILE A 54 4.10 -22.12 16.75
N ASN A 55 3.92 -23.31 16.15
CA ASN A 55 4.26 -23.54 14.74
C ASN A 55 3.44 -22.64 13.82
N ASN A 56 2.12 -22.60 14.00
CA ASN A 56 1.23 -21.74 13.22
C ASN A 56 1.54 -20.26 13.40
N LEU A 57 1.81 -19.81 14.62
CA LEU A 57 2.19 -18.42 14.90
C LEU A 57 3.54 -18.07 14.27
N THR A 58 4.49 -19.01 14.27
CA THR A 58 5.81 -18.84 13.64
C THR A 58 5.70 -18.79 12.11
N MET A 59 4.80 -19.59 11.53
CA MET A 59 4.46 -19.53 10.10
C MET A 59 3.83 -18.18 9.77
N ALA A 60 2.86 -17.70 10.55
CA ALA A 60 2.27 -16.38 10.36
C ALA A 60 3.31 -15.26 10.46
N PHE A 61 4.25 -15.34 11.41
CA PHE A 61 5.32 -14.36 11.61
C PHE A 61 6.31 -14.29 10.43
N ASN A 62 6.54 -15.38 9.71
CA ASN A 62 7.46 -15.41 8.55
C ASN A 62 6.75 -15.50 7.20
N GLY A 63 5.42 -15.53 7.18
CA GLY A 63 4.63 -15.89 6.01
C GLY A 63 4.15 -14.74 5.14
N ASN A 64 4.73 -13.54 5.28
CA ASN A 64 4.43 -12.42 4.40
C ASN A 64 5.68 -12.06 3.57
N GLY A 65 5.52 -12.01 2.24
CA GLY A 65 6.61 -11.73 1.30
C GLY A 65 6.74 -10.26 0.89
N SER A 66 5.98 -9.35 1.49
CA SER A 66 5.95 -7.94 1.08
C SER A 66 7.14 -7.16 1.62
N GLY A 67 8.09 -6.84 0.74
CA GLY A 67 9.30 -6.09 1.10
C GLY A 67 10.36 -6.96 1.79
N PRO A 68 11.61 -6.46 1.89
CA PRO A 68 12.77 -7.27 2.29
C PRO A 68 12.72 -7.82 3.72
N LEU A 69 11.90 -7.24 4.61
CA LEU A 69 11.79 -7.69 6.01
C LEU A 69 10.55 -8.54 6.30
N GLY A 70 9.68 -8.76 5.31
CA GLY A 70 8.58 -9.72 5.38
C GLY A 70 7.45 -9.41 6.37
N ARG A 71 7.28 -8.14 6.78
CA ARG A 71 6.11 -7.63 7.55
C ARG A 71 5.70 -8.50 8.74
N LYS A 72 6.67 -8.99 9.50
CA LYS A 72 6.49 -10.07 10.46
C LYS A 72 5.41 -9.82 11.50
N PHE A 73 5.47 -8.67 12.20
CA PHE A 73 4.49 -8.34 13.23
C PHE A 73 3.09 -8.04 12.67
N PRO A 74 2.93 -7.27 11.58
CA PRO A 74 1.65 -7.12 10.90
C PRO A 74 1.06 -8.47 10.48
N SER A 75 1.83 -9.34 9.83
CA SER A 75 1.39 -10.67 9.39
C SER A 75 0.89 -11.52 10.58
N LEU A 76 1.68 -11.58 11.65
CA LEU A 76 1.27 -12.25 12.89
C LEU A 76 -0.02 -11.65 13.46
N SER A 77 -0.14 -10.32 13.48
CA SER A 77 -1.34 -9.67 14.03
C SER A 77 -2.60 -9.94 13.20
N PHE A 78 -2.48 -10.09 11.87
CA PHE A 78 -3.60 -10.47 11.02
C PHE A 78 -4.04 -11.91 11.32
N ALA A 79 -3.07 -12.82 11.53
CA ALA A 79 -3.37 -14.20 11.90
C ALA A 79 -4.03 -14.29 13.28
N LEU A 80 -3.64 -13.43 14.22
CA LEU A 80 -4.28 -13.33 15.53
C LEU A 80 -5.72 -12.81 15.41
N ASP A 81 -5.99 -11.78 14.62
CA ASP A 81 -7.36 -11.32 14.39
C ASP A 81 -8.20 -12.44 13.75
N PHE A 82 -7.66 -13.17 12.79
CA PHE A 82 -8.34 -14.31 12.18
C PHE A 82 -8.69 -15.39 13.23
N LEU A 83 -7.74 -15.79 14.08
CA LEU A 83 -7.97 -16.80 15.12
C LEU A 83 -8.93 -16.34 16.22
N LEU A 84 -8.87 -15.07 16.62
CA LEU A 84 -9.70 -14.52 17.70
C LEU A 84 -11.17 -14.32 17.29
N HIS A 85 -11.45 -14.29 15.99
CA HIS A 85 -12.78 -14.06 15.44
C HIS A 85 -13.21 -15.25 14.56
N ASP A 86 -13.11 -16.45 15.14
CA ASP A 86 -13.63 -17.71 14.59
C ASP A 86 -13.15 -18.06 13.19
N ARG A 87 -11.93 -17.65 12.83
CA ARG A 87 -11.33 -17.88 11.51
C ARG A 87 -12.16 -17.29 10.38
N GLN A 88 -12.74 -16.10 10.63
CA GLN A 88 -13.50 -15.34 9.65
C GLN A 88 -12.77 -14.06 9.25
N PHE A 89 -12.91 -13.69 7.97
CA PHE A 89 -12.43 -12.42 7.44
C PHE A 89 -13.51 -11.34 7.55
N ASP A 90 -13.84 -10.95 8.78
CA ASP A 90 -14.70 -9.80 9.03
C ASP A 90 -13.84 -8.51 9.05
N PRO A 91 -14.02 -7.58 8.09
CA PRO A 91 -13.24 -6.34 8.03
C PRO A 91 -13.30 -5.50 9.31
N PHE A 92 -14.40 -5.59 10.07
CA PHE A 92 -14.61 -4.81 11.29
C PHE A 92 -13.47 -5.01 12.28
N TRP A 93 -13.14 -6.26 12.61
CA TRP A 93 -12.13 -6.57 13.62
C TRP A 93 -10.72 -6.17 13.17
N PHE A 94 -10.40 -6.39 11.90
CA PHE A 94 -9.10 -6.02 11.34
C PHE A 94 -8.89 -4.49 11.37
N LYS A 95 -9.92 -3.71 11.05
CA LYS A 95 -9.85 -2.25 11.09
C LYS A 95 -9.96 -1.70 12.50
N LEU A 96 -10.68 -2.38 13.40
CA LEU A 96 -10.73 -2.02 14.82
C LEU A 96 -9.34 -2.14 15.46
N THR A 97 -8.61 -3.22 15.19
CA THR A 97 -7.22 -3.36 15.65
C THR A 97 -6.34 -2.20 15.15
N ASN A 98 -6.50 -1.76 13.90
CA ASN A 98 -5.80 -0.58 13.39
C ASN A 98 -6.19 0.72 14.12
N LEU A 99 -7.48 0.91 14.40
CA LEU A 99 -7.98 2.07 15.14
C LEU A 99 -7.45 2.10 16.57
N VAL A 100 -7.38 0.93 17.24
CA VAL A 100 -6.74 0.81 18.56
C VAL A 100 -5.27 1.19 18.49
N ILE A 101 -4.53 0.71 17.47
CA ILE A 101 -3.13 1.10 17.24
C ILE A 101 -3.01 2.61 16.97
N HIS A 102 -3.97 3.22 16.28
CA HIS A 102 -4.00 4.66 16.03
C HIS A 102 -4.23 5.46 17.33
N ILE A 103 -5.10 4.99 18.21
CA ILE A 103 -5.32 5.60 19.54
C ILE A 103 -4.08 5.42 20.43
N VAL A 104 -3.40 4.28 20.39
CA VAL A 104 -2.12 4.10 21.10
C VAL A 104 -1.07 5.07 20.55
N ASN A 105 -0.98 5.23 19.24
CA ASN A 105 -0.11 6.22 18.61
C ASN A 105 -0.46 7.66 19.03
N LEU A 106 -1.74 8.00 19.17
CA LEU A 106 -2.18 9.30 19.67
C LEU A 106 -1.60 9.57 21.07
N LEU A 107 -1.64 8.59 21.97
CA LEU A 107 -1.05 8.73 23.32
C LEU A 107 0.48 8.89 23.26
N LEU A 108 1.15 8.15 22.36
CA LEU A 108 2.59 8.29 22.14
C LEU A 108 2.96 9.64 21.53
N VAL A 109 2.20 10.15 20.57
CA VAL A 109 2.38 11.47 19.95
C VAL A 109 2.21 12.58 20.98
N PHE A 110 1.21 12.46 21.87
CA PHE A 110 1.04 13.38 23.00
C PHE A 110 2.27 13.37 23.92
N LEU A 111 2.71 12.18 24.36
CA LEU A 111 3.86 12.04 25.26
C LEU A 111 5.15 12.57 24.60
N LEU A 112 5.39 12.19 23.34
CA LEU A 112 6.52 12.65 22.55
C LEU A 112 6.53 14.18 22.45
N THR A 113 5.39 14.77 22.08
CA THR A 113 5.23 16.22 21.95
C THR A 113 5.49 16.91 23.27
N HIS A 114 4.91 16.41 24.36
CA HIS A 114 5.09 17.01 25.68
C HIS A 114 6.57 16.98 26.13
N LEU A 115 7.27 15.86 25.92
CA LEU A 115 8.68 15.74 26.21
C LEU A 115 9.54 16.64 25.32
N LEU A 116 9.21 16.71 24.03
CA LEU A 116 9.92 17.53 23.05
C LEU A 116 9.78 19.03 23.35
N LEU A 117 8.56 19.50 23.64
CA LEU A 117 8.31 20.90 24.00
C LEU A 117 9.09 21.29 25.27
N LYS A 118 9.15 20.40 26.27
CA LYS A 118 9.98 20.61 27.48
C LYS A 118 11.49 20.62 27.18
N ALA A 119 11.95 19.78 26.27
CA ALA A 119 13.35 19.66 25.89
C ALA A 119 13.81 20.74 24.90
N SER A 120 12.88 21.45 24.26
CA SER A 120 13.15 22.39 23.19
C SER A 120 14.09 23.53 23.61
N ARG A 121 14.85 24.03 22.62
CA ARG A 121 15.73 25.20 22.77
C ARG A 121 14.91 26.48 23.04
N PRO A 122 15.50 27.51 23.68
CA PRO A 122 14.82 28.78 23.90
C PRO A 122 14.28 29.39 22.61
N GLY A 123 13.12 30.03 22.67
CA GLY A 123 12.49 30.71 21.52
C GLY A 123 11.63 29.83 20.62
N ILE A 124 11.54 28.51 20.87
CA ILE A 124 10.53 27.65 20.20
C ILE A 124 9.15 27.93 20.78
N VAL A 125 9.01 27.83 22.10
CA VAL A 125 7.76 28.08 22.82
C VAL A 125 7.94 29.31 23.71
N GLU A 126 6.92 30.17 23.77
CA GLU A 126 6.94 31.38 24.60
C GLU A 126 6.88 31.02 26.10
N LYS A 127 7.53 31.84 26.93
CA LYS A 127 7.53 31.65 28.40
C LYS A 127 6.09 31.75 28.92
N GLY A 128 5.71 30.83 29.81
CA GLY A 128 4.36 30.80 30.41
C GLY A 128 3.33 29.99 29.63
N THR A 129 3.66 29.50 28.42
CA THR A 129 2.77 28.62 27.64
C THR A 129 2.41 27.35 28.40
N ASN A 130 1.13 26.97 28.40
CA ASN A 130 0.69 25.68 28.91
C ASN A 130 1.11 24.55 27.94
N LEU A 131 2.24 23.91 28.24
CA LEU A 131 2.81 22.85 27.40
C LEU A 131 1.94 21.61 27.28
N LEU A 132 1.06 21.34 28.26
CA LEU A 132 0.15 20.20 28.21
C LEU A 132 -0.99 20.47 27.23
N PHE A 133 -1.61 21.65 27.32
CA PHE A 133 -2.63 22.06 26.37
C PHE A 133 -2.07 22.10 24.94
N LEU A 134 -0.90 22.72 24.74
CA LEU A 134 -0.25 22.75 23.43
C LEU A 134 0.02 21.34 22.88
N ALA A 135 0.47 20.40 23.73
CA ALA A 135 0.67 19.02 23.31
C ALA A 135 -0.64 18.32 22.92
N ILE A 136 -1.75 18.55 23.63
CA ILE A 136 -3.08 18.03 23.27
C ILE A 136 -3.51 18.58 21.90
N VAL A 137 -3.33 19.88 21.67
CA VAL A 137 -3.70 20.53 20.39
C VAL A 137 -2.93 19.96 19.21
N ILE A 138 -1.61 19.83 19.34
CA ILE A 138 -0.75 19.22 18.31
C ILE A 138 -1.17 17.77 18.05
N THR A 139 -1.47 17.02 19.10
CA THR A 139 -1.90 15.63 19.01
C THR A 139 -3.27 15.50 18.34
N ALA A 140 -4.22 16.36 18.72
CA ALA A 140 -5.56 16.39 18.12
C ALA A 140 -5.49 16.73 16.64
N PHE A 141 -4.68 17.72 16.24
CA PHE A 141 -4.42 18.02 14.84
C PHE A 141 -3.89 16.78 14.12
N TRP A 142 -2.87 16.10 14.67
CA TRP A 142 -2.26 14.92 14.04
C TRP A 142 -3.25 13.76 13.89
N ALA A 143 -4.02 13.44 14.92
CA ALA A 143 -4.90 12.26 14.96
C ALA A 143 -6.20 12.45 14.16
N LEU A 144 -6.77 13.67 14.17
CA LEU A 144 -8.02 13.98 13.49
C LEU A 144 -7.82 14.38 12.03
N HIS A 145 -6.59 14.51 11.55
CA HIS A 145 -6.32 14.91 10.17
C HIS A 145 -6.74 13.80 9.18
N PRO A 146 -7.48 14.11 8.11
CA PRO A 146 -8.03 13.09 7.20
C PRO A 146 -6.99 12.26 6.45
N LEU A 147 -5.75 12.74 6.33
CA LEU A 147 -4.64 11.96 5.78
C LEU A 147 -4.29 10.70 6.58
N GLN A 148 -4.65 10.65 7.87
CA GLN A 148 -4.40 9.46 8.69
C GLN A 148 -5.30 8.28 8.29
N LEU A 149 -6.40 8.54 7.57
CA LEU A 149 -7.43 7.55 7.32
C LEU A 149 -6.91 6.26 6.69
N THR A 150 -6.03 6.37 5.69
CA THR A 150 -5.47 5.18 5.03
C THR A 150 -4.48 4.41 5.91
N GLY A 151 -3.96 5.00 7.00
CA GLY A 151 -3.22 4.26 8.02
C GLY A 151 -4.12 3.50 9.01
N VAL A 152 -5.43 3.77 8.99
CA VAL A 152 -6.43 3.20 9.91
C VAL A 152 -7.36 2.24 9.16
N LEU A 153 -8.09 2.73 8.16
CA LEU A 153 -9.18 2.01 7.50
C LEU A 153 -8.76 1.16 6.29
N TYR A 154 -7.50 1.27 5.83
CA TYR A 154 -6.92 0.34 4.86
C TYR A 154 -6.21 -0.77 5.65
N ALA A 155 -6.82 -1.95 5.76
CA ALA A 155 -6.48 -2.95 6.79
C ALA A 155 -4.99 -3.33 6.78
N VAL A 156 -4.43 -3.60 5.60
CA VAL A 156 -3.01 -3.95 5.40
C VAL A 156 -2.04 -2.85 5.85
N GLN A 157 -2.45 -1.59 5.87
CA GLN A 157 -1.62 -0.47 6.34
C GLN A 157 -1.48 -0.42 7.86
N ARG A 158 -1.97 -1.43 8.58
CA ARG A 158 -1.46 -1.79 9.92
C ARG A 158 0.06 -1.78 9.99
N MET A 159 0.72 -2.19 8.90
CA MET A 159 2.17 -2.14 8.76
C MET A 159 2.74 -0.74 9.04
N VAL A 160 2.07 0.31 8.56
CA VAL A 160 2.48 1.71 8.76
C VAL A 160 2.21 2.16 10.19
N SER A 161 1.00 1.91 10.71
CA SER A 161 0.60 2.39 12.03
C SER A 161 1.36 1.68 13.16
N MET A 162 1.68 0.39 13.02
CA MET A 162 2.57 -0.34 13.95
C MET A 162 4.02 0.13 13.84
N ALA A 163 4.54 0.34 12.64
CA ALA A 163 5.89 0.90 12.49
C ALA A 163 6.00 2.27 13.15
N ALA A 164 5.00 3.14 12.96
CA ALA A 164 4.92 4.44 13.62
C ALA A 164 4.86 4.34 15.15
N LEU A 165 4.16 3.34 15.70
CA LEU A 165 4.12 3.08 17.15
C LEU A 165 5.52 2.87 17.70
N PHE A 166 6.29 1.99 17.08
CA PHE A 166 7.66 1.72 17.51
C PHE A 166 8.60 2.90 17.27
N VAL A 167 8.42 3.66 16.18
CA VAL A 167 9.18 4.90 15.93
C VAL A 167 8.90 5.95 17.00
N PHE A 168 7.63 6.23 17.32
CA PHE A 168 7.28 7.22 18.36
C PHE A 168 7.75 6.77 19.75
N ALA A 169 7.61 5.49 20.09
CA ALA A 169 8.17 4.92 21.32
C ALA A 169 9.70 5.07 21.38
N GLY A 170 10.40 4.78 20.28
CA GLY A 170 11.85 4.97 20.18
C GLY A 170 12.26 6.44 20.33
N LEU A 171 11.49 7.38 19.80
CA LEU A 171 11.75 8.82 19.94
C LEU A 171 11.52 9.30 21.38
N ILE A 172 10.53 8.74 22.08
CA ILE A 172 10.33 8.97 23.52
C ILE A 172 11.55 8.46 24.30
N PHE A 173 12.01 7.23 24.05
CA PHE A 173 13.22 6.69 24.69
C PHE A 173 14.44 7.54 24.39
N TYR A 174 14.59 8.00 23.15
CA TYR A 174 15.65 8.92 22.78
C TYR A 174 15.64 10.21 23.62
N LEU A 175 14.49 10.90 23.70
CA LEU A 175 14.36 12.14 24.47
C LEU A 175 14.59 11.92 25.98
N VAL A 176 14.08 10.82 26.54
CA VAL A 176 14.29 10.44 27.95
C VAL A 176 15.78 10.19 28.21
N GLY A 177 16.42 9.36 27.39
CA GLY A 177 17.85 9.06 27.51
C GLY A 177 18.71 10.30 27.32
N ARG A 178 18.41 11.15 26.34
CA ARG A 178 19.08 12.44 26.14
C ARG A 178 18.95 13.33 27.37
N ARG A 179 17.76 13.45 27.96
CA ARG A 179 17.53 14.22 29.20
C ARG A 179 18.32 13.66 30.39
N MET A 180 18.50 12.34 30.48
CA MET A 180 19.37 11.75 31.49
C MET A 180 20.83 12.16 31.29
N LEU A 181 21.31 12.19 30.03
CA LEU A 181 22.65 12.67 29.70
C LEU A 181 22.86 14.15 30.04
N THR A 182 21.85 15.02 29.86
CA THR A 182 21.96 16.44 30.29
C THR A 182 22.10 16.59 31.81
N HIS A 183 21.73 15.56 32.59
CA HIS A 183 21.92 15.50 34.05
C HIS A 183 23.09 14.59 34.44
N ASN A 184 24.07 14.37 33.54
CA ASN A 184 25.24 13.53 33.76
C ASN A 184 24.96 12.06 34.13
N ARG A 185 23.75 11.55 33.87
CA ARG A 185 23.39 10.15 34.15
C ARG A 185 23.76 9.28 32.95
N LYS A 186 24.89 8.56 33.04
CA LYS A 186 25.42 7.70 31.97
C LYS A 186 24.46 6.57 31.54
N SER A 187 23.54 6.15 32.40
CA SER A 187 22.49 5.17 32.04
C SER A 187 21.56 5.66 30.92
N GLY A 188 21.55 6.96 30.59
CA GLY A 188 20.85 7.51 29.44
C GLY A 188 21.26 6.88 28.10
N TRP A 189 22.50 6.36 27.98
CA TRP A 189 22.95 5.65 26.78
C TRP A 189 22.20 4.34 26.56
N TRP A 190 21.89 3.58 27.62
CA TRP A 190 21.10 2.35 27.51
C TRP A 190 19.67 2.64 27.07
N VAL A 191 19.10 3.76 27.53
CA VAL A 191 17.76 4.19 27.11
C VAL A 191 17.76 4.62 25.64
N ILE A 192 18.78 5.37 25.19
CA ILE A 192 18.94 5.72 23.77
C ILE A 192 19.10 4.46 22.91
N ALA A 193 19.96 3.54 23.31
CA ALA A 193 20.18 2.28 22.58
C ALA A 193 18.88 1.44 22.50
N SER A 194 18.12 1.38 23.59
CA SER A 194 16.80 0.73 23.60
C SER A 194 15.84 1.41 22.62
N GLY A 195 15.88 2.73 22.49
CA GLY A 195 15.09 3.48 21.50
C GLY A 195 15.40 3.07 20.05
N TYR A 196 16.68 2.88 19.72
CA TYR A 196 17.11 2.37 18.41
C TYR A 196 16.62 0.93 18.17
N VAL A 197 16.74 0.04 19.17
CA VAL A 197 16.27 -1.35 19.06
C VAL A 197 14.75 -1.42 18.88
N VAL A 198 14.00 -0.64 19.65
CA VAL A 198 12.53 -0.58 19.53
C VAL A 198 12.13 -0.05 18.15
N ALA A 199 12.67 1.10 17.74
CA ALA A 199 12.26 1.71 16.47
C ALA A 199 12.75 0.92 15.25
N MET A 200 14.06 0.66 15.14
CA MET A 200 14.62 0.02 13.94
C MET A 200 14.44 -1.50 13.95
N GLY A 201 14.55 -2.14 15.12
CA GLY A 201 14.34 -3.58 15.26
C GLY A 201 12.86 -3.93 15.14
N LEU A 202 12.04 -3.55 16.13
CA LEU A 202 10.62 -3.93 16.14
C LEU A 202 9.82 -3.20 15.06
N GLY A 203 10.06 -1.90 14.88
CA GLY A 203 9.41 -1.13 13.82
C GLY A 203 9.82 -1.57 12.42
N GLY A 204 11.10 -1.93 12.21
CA GLY A 204 11.58 -2.45 10.92
C GLY A 204 10.88 -3.75 10.50
N LEU A 205 10.60 -4.62 11.46
CA LEU A 205 9.81 -5.84 11.24
C LEU A 205 8.33 -5.55 10.90
N CYS A 206 7.85 -4.33 11.11
CA CYS A 206 6.53 -3.89 10.63
C CYS A 206 6.62 -3.24 9.24
N LYS A 207 7.57 -2.30 9.09
CA LYS A 207 7.81 -1.57 7.84
C LYS A 207 9.21 -0.97 7.83
N GLU A 208 9.84 -1.03 6.67
CA GLU A 208 11.20 -0.55 6.43
C GLU A 208 11.34 0.96 6.67
N SER A 209 10.24 1.74 6.58
CA SER A 209 10.25 3.17 6.89
C SER A 209 10.69 3.48 8.34
N ALA A 210 10.55 2.52 9.27
CA ALA A 210 11.05 2.66 10.63
C ALA A 210 12.60 2.71 10.70
N LEU A 211 13.30 2.19 9.69
CA LEU A 211 14.76 2.28 9.59
C LEU A 211 15.24 3.73 9.37
N LEU A 212 14.33 4.66 9.01
CA LEU A 212 14.62 6.10 8.93
C LEU A 212 14.65 6.79 10.30
N PHE A 213 14.44 6.05 11.40
CA PHE A 213 14.51 6.55 12.76
C PHE A 213 15.74 7.44 13.05
N PRO A 214 16.98 7.08 12.67
CA PRO A 214 18.15 7.93 12.91
C PRO A 214 18.04 9.29 12.22
N ALA A 215 17.44 9.35 11.02
CA ALA A 215 17.23 10.60 10.29
C ALA A 215 16.18 11.48 10.99
N LEU A 216 15.13 10.89 11.57
CA LEU A 216 14.14 11.62 12.38
C LEU A 216 14.77 12.17 13.67
N VAL A 217 15.67 11.41 14.30
CA VAL A 217 16.44 11.86 15.46
C VAL A 217 17.36 13.03 15.08
N VAL A 218 18.08 12.93 13.95
CA VAL A 218 18.89 14.04 13.43
C VAL A 218 18.04 15.28 13.18
N ALA A 219 16.84 15.11 12.60
CA ALA A 219 15.92 16.23 12.42
C ALA A 219 15.62 16.94 13.74
N LEU A 220 15.37 16.21 14.84
CA LEU A 220 15.17 16.82 16.17
C LEU A 220 16.42 17.54 16.70
N GLU A 221 17.59 16.91 16.62
CA GLU A 221 18.83 17.44 17.19
C GLU A 221 19.35 18.71 16.51
N ILE A 222 19.27 18.78 15.18
CA ILE A 222 19.76 19.96 14.46
C ILE A 222 18.79 21.15 14.60
N SER A 223 17.50 20.88 14.84
CA SER A 223 16.44 21.89 14.74
C SER A 223 15.84 22.33 16.08
N LEU A 224 15.40 21.41 16.95
CA LEU A 224 14.60 21.74 18.13
C LEU A 224 15.38 21.58 19.43
N LEU A 225 16.33 20.64 19.49
CA LEU A 225 17.07 20.34 20.71
C LEU A 225 18.34 21.18 20.82
N ASP A 226 18.78 21.43 22.06
CA ASP A 226 19.93 22.28 22.36
C ASP A 226 21.15 21.43 22.74
N TRP A 227 22.23 21.56 21.96
CA TRP A 227 23.50 20.87 22.19
C TRP A 227 24.26 21.44 23.38
N ALA A 228 24.05 22.72 23.73
CA ALA A 228 24.74 23.36 24.85
C ALA A 228 24.33 22.78 26.22
N ARG A 229 23.21 22.05 26.28
CA ARG A 229 22.72 21.38 27.49
C ARG A 229 23.39 20.02 27.75
N LEU A 230 24.19 19.52 26.80
CA LEU A 230 24.89 18.24 26.94
C LEU A 230 26.33 18.45 27.44
N PRO A 231 26.83 17.57 28.31
CA PRO A 231 28.27 17.51 28.60
C PRO A 231 29.06 17.25 27.31
N GLU A 232 30.23 17.87 27.16
CA GLU A 232 31.03 17.80 25.93
C GLU A 232 31.30 16.36 25.47
N SER A 233 31.71 15.50 26.41
CA SER A 233 31.96 14.08 26.12
C SER A 233 30.72 13.34 25.60
N SER A 234 29.53 13.68 26.10
CA SER A 234 28.26 13.09 25.66
C SER A 234 27.81 13.67 24.32
N ALA A 235 28.00 14.98 24.10
CA ALA A 235 27.71 15.63 22.83
C ALA A 235 28.55 15.04 21.69
N THR A 236 29.85 14.83 21.90
CA THR A 236 30.74 14.22 20.91
C THR A 236 30.35 12.78 20.59
N LYS A 237 30.08 11.95 21.60
CA LYS A 237 29.60 10.57 21.39
C LYS A 237 28.26 10.52 20.67
N LEU A 238 27.35 11.45 20.98
CA LEU A 238 26.03 11.49 20.35
C LEU A 238 26.14 11.89 18.89
N LYS A 239 27.00 12.88 18.55
CA LYS A 239 27.29 13.23 17.15
C LYS A 239 27.81 12.02 16.37
N TRP A 240 28.77 11.27 16.93
CA TRP A 240 29.27 10.06 16.29
C TRP A 240 28.19 8.99 16.13
N LEU A 241 27.35 8.75 17.15
CA LEU A 241 26.21 7.84 17.03
C LEU A 241 25.29 8.24 15.87
N LEU A 242 24.94 9.52 15.75
CA LEU A 242 24.06 10.02 14.68
C LEU A 242 24.70 9.89 13.30
N ILE A 243 25.99 10.22 13.17
CA ILE A 243 26.73 10.07 11.92
C ILE A 243 26.77 8.58 11.53
N ILE A 244 27.27 7.73 12.42
CA ILE A 244 27.45 6.29 12.18
C ILE A 244 26.13 5.59 11.85
N SER A 245 25.06 5.91 12.58
CA SER A 245 23.74 5.29 12.37
C SER A 245 23.05 5.70 11.08
N ILE A 246 23.54 6.73 10.39
CA ILE A 246 23.09 7.11 9.04
C ILE A 246 24.08 6.63 7.98
N THR A 247 25.37 6.89 8.16
CA THR A 247 26.38 6.64 7.13
C THR A 247 26.63 5.17 6.90
N ILE A 248 26.72 4.34 7.94
CA ILE A 248 26.97 2.90 7.76
C ILE A 248 25.81 2.25 6.98
N PRO A 249 24.52 2.38 7.40
CA PRO A 249 23.43 1.81 6.63
C PRO A 249 23.35 2.36 5.20
N ALA A 250 23.60 3.66 5.00
CA ALA A 250 23.61 4.24 3.66
C ALA A 250 24.71 3.63 2.77
N ILE A 251 25.93 3.46 3.29
CA ILE A 251 27.03 2.81 2.57
C ILE A 251 26.68 1.36 2.25
N VAL A 252 26.12 0.61 3.21
CA VAL A 252 25.70 -0.78 2.99
C VAL A 252 24.63 -0.87 1.90
N VAL A 253 23.60 -0.02 1.95
CA VAL A 253 22.55 0.02 0.93
C VAL A 253 23.12 0.38 -0.44
N VAL A 254 24.00 1.39 -0.52
CA VAL A 254 24.64 1.77 -1.79
C VAL A 254 25.51 0.64 -2.33
N ALA A 255 26.36 0.02 -1.49
CA ALA A 255 27.19 -1.11 -1.89
C ALA A 255 26.34 -2.31 -2.36
N TYR A 256 25.22 -2.58 -1.68
CA TYR A 256 24.28 -3.62 -2.08
C TYR A 256 23.62 -3.31 -3.44
N LEU A 257 23.15 -2.08 -3.64
CA LEU A 257 22.51 -1.68 -4.90
C LEU A 257 23.50 -1.66 -6.08
N LEU A 258 24.76 -1.33 -5.85
CA LEU A 258 25.82 -1.39 -6.87
C LEU A 258 26.20 -2.84 -7.23
N SER A 259 26.19 -3.75 -6.26
CA SER A 259 26.47 -5.17 -6.49
C SER A 259 25.27 -5.96 -7.03
N HIS A 260 24.05 -5.53 -6.71
CA HIS A 260 22.80 -6.19 -7.09
C HIS A 260 21.82 -5.19 -7.77
N PRO A 261 22.20 -4.59 -8.91
CA PRO A 261 21.36 -3.60 -9.57
C PRO A 261 20.00 -4.17 -10.01
N ALA A 262 19.92 -5.48 -10.27
CA ALA A 262 18.69 -6.18 -10.60
C ALA A 262 17.59 -6.01 -9.53
N PHE A 263 17.95 -5.95 -8.24
CA PHE A 263 16.99 -5.72 -7.14
C PHE A 263 16.19 -4.42 -7.36
N LEU A 264 16.87 -3.37 -7.81
CA LEU A 264 16.24 -2.08 -8.09
C LEU A 264 15.52 -2.10 -9.44
N LEU A 265 16.20 -2.54 -10.50
CA LEU A 265 15.70 -2.43 -11.87
C LEU A 265 14.50 -3.34 -12.12
N GLN A 266 14.47 -4.55 -11.56
CA GLN A 266 13.35 -5.49 -11.71
C GLN A 266 12.06 -4.96 -11.05
N SER A 267 12.16 -4.09 -10.03
CA SER A 267 10.98 -3.43 -9.43
C SER A 267 10.23 -2.51 -10.41
N TYR A 268 10.87 -2.10 -11.51
CA TYR A 268 10.26 -1.30 -12.59
C TYR A 268 9.74 -2.15 -13.76
N ALA A 269 10.05 -3.46 -13.78
CA ALA A 269 9.60 -4.36 -14.85
C ALA A 269 8.07 -4.43 -14.91
N GLU A 270 7.38 -4.38 -13.76
CA GLU A 270 5.92 -4.42 -13.65
C GLU A 270 5.24 -3.03 -13.64
N ARG A 271 6.00 -1.94 -13.86
CA ARG A 271 5.52 -0.55 -13.75
C ARG A 271 5.36 0.13 -15.10
N ASP A 272 4.42 1.05 -15.19
CA ASP A 272 4.15 1.85 -16.39
C ASP A 272 5.08 3.07 -16.52
N PHE A 273 6.07 3.19 -15.64
CA PHE A 273 7.06 4.28 -15.59
C PHE A 273 8.46 3.75 -15.30
N THR A 274 9.49 4.52 -15.68
CA THR A 274 10.90 4.22 -15.41
C THR A 274 11.39 4.84 -14.10
N LEU A 275 12.59 4.46 -13.65
CA LEU A 275 13.28 5.09 -12.50
C LEU A 275 13.41 6.61 -12.67
N GLY A 276 13.89 7.08 -13.83
CA GLY A 276 14.04 8.51 -14.10
C GLY A 276 12.71 9.26 -14.08
N GLN A 277 11.68 8.69 -14.72
CA GLN A 277 10.33 9.26 -14.72
C GLN A 277 9.75 9.33 -13.30
N ARG A 278 9.99 8.30 -12.47
CA ARG A 278 9.59 8.31 -11.06
C ARG A 278 10.27 9.45 -10.31
N LEU A 279 11.59 9.61 -10.39
CA LEU A 279 12.30 10.66 -9.65
C LEU A 279 11.83 12.07 -10.04
N LEU A 280 11.63 12.31 -11.34
CA LEU A 280 11.07 13.58 -11.83
C LEU A 280 9.64 13.79 -11.30
N THR A 281 8.82 12.75 -11.32
CA THR A 281 7.44 12.82 -10.82
C THR A 281 7.41 13.05 -9.31
N GLN A 282 8.32 12.42 -8.55
CA GLN A 282 8.40 12.56 -7.10
C GLN A 282 8.69 14.01 -6.68
N ALA A 283 9.44 14.79 -7.47
CA ALA A 283 9.61 16.21 -7.21
C ALA A 283 8.27 16.96 -7.12
N ARG A 284 7.27 16.58 -7.93
CA ARG A 284 5.91 17.13 -7.89
C ARG A 284 5.04 16.50 -6.80
N VAL A 285 5.20 15.19 -6.56
CA VAL A 285 4.45 14.46 -5.51
C VAL A 285 4.73 15.03 -4.12
N VAL A 286 5.97 15.42 -3.84
CA VAL A 286 6.34 16.04 -2.56
C VAL A 286 5.57 17.36 -2.34
N TRP A 287 5.27 18.14 -3.38
CA TRP A 287 4.40 19.31 -3.25
C TRP A 287 2.91 18.94 -3.15
N PHE A 288 2.50 17.88 -3.85
CA PHE A 288 1.16 17.35 -3.74
C PHE A 288 0.84 16.95 -2.30
N TYR A 289 1.71 16.18 -1.62
CA TYR A 289 1.53 15.84 -0.21
C TYR A 289 1.48 17.07 0.70
N LEU A 290 2.37 18.06 0.51
CA LEU A 290 2.31 19.31 1.28
C LEU A 290 0.96 20.03 1.11
N SER A 291 0.41 20.01 -0.09
CA SER A 291 -0.91 20.62 -0.33
C SER A 291 -2.04 19.90 0.41
N LEU A 292 -1.91 18.58 0.63
CA LEU A 292 -2.87 17.80 1.43
C LEU A 292 -2.77 18.08 2.93
N TYR A 293 -1.64 18.59 3.42
CA TYR A 293 -1.46 18.97 4.83
C TYR A 293 -2.17 20.28 5.15
N ALA A 294 -2.08 21.24 4.22
CA ALA A 294 -2.61 22.57 4.40
C ALA A 294 -4.11 22.65 4.08
N ILE A 295 -4.53 21.96 3.01
CA ILE A 295 -5.91 21.97 2.53
C ILE A 295 -6.37 20.51 2.46
N PRO A 296 -7.02 20.01 3.52
CA PRO A 296 -7.47 18.62 3.60
C PRO A 296 -8.72 18.36 2.73
N GLN A 297 -8.63 18.67 1.43
CA GLN A 297 -9.72 18.51 0.48
C GLN A 297 -9.92 17.03 0.14
N THR A 298 -11.07 16.48 0.53
CA THR A 298 -11.40 15.06 0.29
C THR A 298 -11.33 14.67 -1.17
N ALA A 299 -11.72 15.56 -2.10
CA ALA A 299 -11.69 15.28 -3.54
C ALA A 299 -10.28 15.02 -4.12
N ARG A 300 -9.22 15.38 -3.38
CA ARG A 300 -7.82 15.13 -3.80
C ARG A 300 -7.19 13.94 -3.05
N MET A 301 -7.98 13.30 -2.19
CA MET A 301 -7.58 12.18 -1.36
C MET A 301 -8.36 10.94 -1.81
N GLY A 302 -7.68 9.85 -2.11
CA GLY A 302 -8.27 8.60 -2.55
C GLY A 302 -7.27 7.45 -2.47
N LEU A 303 -7.73 6.24 -2.82
CA LEU A 303 -6.83 5.09 -2.91
C LEU A 303 -6.07 5.04 -4.25
N PHE A 304 -6.70 5.53 -5.33
CA PHE A 304 -6.17 5.48 -6.68
C PHE A 304 -5.67 6.85 -7.14
N HIS A 305 -4.43 6.88 -7.61
CA HIS A 305 -3.74 8.06 -8.12
C HIS A 305 -2.92 7.72 -9.38
N ASP A 306 -3.33 6.68 -10.11
CA ASP A 306 -2.73 6.28 -11.39
C ASP A 306 -3.02 7.28 -12.53
N ASP A 307 -3.90 8.25 -12.28
CA ASP A 307 -4.17 9.42 -13.12
C ASP A 307 -3.20 10.60 -12.86
N PHE A 308 -2.31 10.50 -11.87
CA PHE A 308 -1.29 11.52 -11.65
C PHE A 308 -0.25 11.48 -12.79
N ILE A 309 -0.25 12.54 -13.61
CA ILE A 309 0.58 12.65 -14.81
C ILE A 309 2.06 12.39 -14.48
N THR A 310 2.59 11.33 -15.07
CA THR A 310 4.01 10.96 -14.97
C THR A 310 4.88 11.98 -15.71
N SER A 311 5.92 12.47 -15.05
CA SER A 311 6.90 13.37 -15.66
C SER A 311 7.84 12.58 -16.58
N THR A 312 7.73 12.81 -17.89
CA THR A 312 8.58 12.18 -18.93
C THR A 312 9.84 12.99 -19.22
N GLY A 313 9.90 14.25 -18.77
CA GLY A 313 11.08 15.12 -18.85
C GLY A 313 10.95 16.33 -17.92
N LEU A 314 11.94 17.21 -17.93
CA LEU A 314 11.94 18.42 -17.08
C LEU A 314 10.82 19.41 -17.41
N LEU A 315 10.41 19.45 -18.68
CA LEU A 315 9.36 20.35 -19.17
C LEU A 315 8.04 19.63 -19.48
N HIS A 316 7.99 18.31 -19.28
CA HIS A 316 6.80 17.50 -19.57
C HIS A 316 6.40 16.68 -18.33
N PRO A 317 5.38 17.12 -17.57
CA PRO A 317 4.67 18.40 -17.71
C PRO A 317 5.50 19.60 -17.25
N LEU A 318 5.09 20.81 -17.66
CA LEU A 318 5.78 22.08 -17.36
C LEU A 318 5.93 22.37 -15.87
N THR A 319 5.16 21.69 -15.02
CA THR A 319 5.24 21.81 -13.55
C THR A 319 6.43 21.06 -12.94
N THR A 320 7.13 20.21 -13.70
CA THR A 320 8.24 19.39 -13.20
C THR A 320 9.47 20.23 -12.84
N LEU A 321 9.96 21.05 -13.77
CA LEU A 321 11.11 21.94 -13.52
C LEU A 321 10.84 22.95 -12.39
N PRO A 322 9.70 23.68 -12.35
CA PRO A 322 9.36 24.55 -11.23
C PRO A 322 9.29 23.83 -9.90
N ALA A 323 8.72 22.61 -9.85
CA ALA A 323 8.67 21.81 -8.62
C ALA A 323 10.06 21.46 -8.10
N LEU A 324 10.97 21.08 -9.00
CA LEU A 324 12.36 20.78 -8.66
C LEU A 324 13.12 22.03 -8.17
N LEU A 325 13.00 23.14 -8.90
CA LEU A 325 13.61 24.42 -8.52
C LEU A 325 13.07 24.93 -7.18
N ALA A 326 11.77 24.75 -6.92
CA ALA A 326 11.16 25.11 -5.64
C ALA A 326 11.72 24.28 -4.49
N ILE A 327 11.99 22.98 -4.68
CA ILE A 327 12.64 22.14 -3.65
C ILE A 327 14.03 22.69 -3.34
N VAL A 328 14.84 22.97 -4.37
CA VAL A 328 16.19 23.53 -4.20
C VAL A 328 16.13 24.88 -3.49
N ALA A 329 15.21 25.76 -3.89
CA ALA A 329 15.03 27.07 -3.29
C ALA A 329 14.61 26.98 -1.80
N VAL A 330 13.69 26.08 -1.46
CA VAL A 330 13.28 25.85 -0.06
C VAL A 330 14.42 25.29 0.78
N ILE A 331 15.20 24.35 0.25
CA ILE A 331 16.37 23.81 0.95
C ILE A 331 17.42 24.91 1.17
N ALA A 332 17.75 25.67 0.13
CA ALA A 332 18.70 26.79 0.23
C ALA A 332 18.22 27.84 1.24
N TRP A 333 16.94 28.19 1.21
CA TRP A 333 16.33 29.13 2.15
C TRP A 333 16.34 28.60 3.59
N ALA A 334 16.04 27.32 3.79
CA ALA A 334 16.09 26.68 5.11
C ALA A 334 17.52 26.67 5.67
N ILE A 335 18.53 26.39 4.84
CA ILE A 335 19.95 26.45 5.22
C ILE A 335 20.34 27.90 5.56
N TRP A 336 19.92 28.87 4.78
CA TRP A 336 20.21 30.29 5.04
C TRP A 336 19.56 30.79 6.33
N LYS A 337 18.29 30.46 6.57
CA LYS A 337 17.53 30.84 7.77
C LYS A 337 17.73 29.90 8.96
N ARG A 338 18.65 28.93 8.88
CA ARG A 338 18.81 27.87 9.89
C ARG A 338 19.05 28.35 11.33
N LYS A 339 19.61 29.55 11.50
CA LYS A 339 19.82 30.13 12.84
C LYS A 339 18.60 30.88 13.38
N LYS A 340 17.68 31.31 12.50
CA LYS A 340 16.52 32.14 12.85
C LYS A 340 15.20 31.38 12.88
N SER A 341 15.10 30.24 12.18
CA SER A 341 13.85 29.49 12.01
C SER A 341 14.00 27.99 12.31
N PRO A 342 14.33 27.60 13.57
CA PRO A 342 14.49 26.19 13.96
C PRO A 342 13.26 25.32 13.64
N LEU A 343 12.05 25.85 13.81
CA LEU A 343 10.80 25.14 13.54
C LEU A 343 10.62 24.78 12.05
N LEU A 344 11.11 25.63 11.14
CA LEU A 344 11.10 25.37 9.71
C LEU A 344 12.12 24.29 9.32
N ILE A 345 13.32 24.33 9.90
CA ILE A 345 14.33 23.28 9.68
C ILE A 345 13.79 21.95 10.14
N PHE A 346 13.16 21.93 11.32
CA PHE A 346 12.48 20.75 11.83
C PHE A 346 11.48 20.23 10.80
N PHE A 347 10.58 21.09 10.34
CA PHE A 347 9.57 20.73 9.35
C PHE A 347 10.19 20.12 8.09
N GLY A 348 11.14 20.81 7.46
CA GLY A 348 11.78 20.35 6.23
C GLY A 348 12.56 19.04 6.43
N CYS A 349 13.40 18.96 7.47
CA CYS A 349 14.21 17.76 7.72
C CYS A 349 13.36 16.55 8.11
N TRP A 350 12.34 16.73 8.96
CA TRP A 350 11.42 15.65 9.33
C TRP A 350 10.62 15.17 8.12
N TYR A 351 10.08 16.11 7.35
CA TYR A 351 9.29 15.82 6.16
C TYR A 351 10.09 15.04 5.11
N ILE A 352 11.32 15.48 4.82
CA ILE A 352 12.22 14.76 3.90
C ILE A 352 12.61 13.40 4.47
N ALA A 353 13.01 13.33 5.74
CA ALA A 353 13.42 12.09 6.38
C ALA A 353 12.31 11.02 6.35
N ALA A 354 11.07 11.41 6.65
CA ALA A 354 9.94 10.49 6.66
C ALA A 354 9.54 9.99 5.24
N HIS A 355 9.87 10.72 4.18
CA HIS A 355 9.59 10.33 2.79
C HIS A 355 10.80 9.70 2.05
N ALA A 356 11.99 9.71 2.65
CA ALA A 356 13.24 9.34 1.98
C ALA A 356 13.28 7.90 1.47
N MET A 357 12.47 6.99 2.02
CA MET A 357 12.37 5.63 1.50
C MET A 357 11.26 5.47 0.45
N GLU A 358 10.13 6.15 0.64
CA GLU A 358 8.92 5.89 -0.17
C GLU A 358 8.77 6.83 -1.37
N SER A 359 9.49 7.95 -1.40
CA SER A 359 9.50 8.96 -2.49
C SER A 359 10.87 9.09 -3.15
N THR A 360 11.57 7.97 -3.36
CA THR A 360 12.91 7.92 -3.95
C THR A 360 13.03 6.86 -5.04
N ILE A 361 14.17 6.15 -5.10
CA ILE A 361 14.58 5.26 -6.19
C ILE A 361 13.86 3.92 -6.19
N PHE A 362 13.19 3.52 -5.12
CA PHE A 362 12.51 2.23 -5.06
C PHE A 362 11.23 2.26 -5.91
N GLY A 363 11.01 1.23 -6.75
CA GLY A 363 9.90 1.08 -7.71
C GLY A 363 8.53 0.85 -7.08
N LEU A 364 8.15 1.69 -6.12
CA LEU A 364 6.83 1.74 -5.50
C LEU A 364 5.85 2.55 -6.34
N GLU A 365 4.56 2.51 -6.00
CA GLU A 365 3.57 3.40 -6.61
C GLU A 365 3.91 4.88 -6.43
N MET A 366 3.43 5.74 -7.34
CA MET A 366 3.75 7.16 -7.32
C MET A 366 3.25 7.84 -6.05
N ILE A 367 1.99 7.62 -5.69
CA ILE A 367 1.31 8.32 -4.60
C ILE A 367 0.57 7.31 -3.72
N TYR A 368 0.75 7.45 -2.41
CA TYR A 368 -0.11 6.84 -1.40
C TYR A 368 -0.19 7.73 -0.17
N GLU A 369 -1.40 7.92 0.35
CA GLU A 369 -1.65 8.79 1.50
C GLU A 369 -0.97 8.30 2.77
N HIS A 370 -1.00 6.99 3.06
CA HIS A 370 -0.48 6.40 4.30
C HIS A 370 1.02 6.64 4.52
N ARG A 371 1.76 7.00 3.47
CA ARG A 371 3.16 7.46 3.55
C ARG A 371 3.31 8.70 4.44
N ASN A 372 2.22 9.43 4.64
CA ASN A 372 2.18 10.66 5.40
C ASN A 372 1.96 10.50 6.91
N TYR A 373 1.76 9.27 7.39
CA TYR A 373 1.34 9.00 8.77
C TYR A 373 2.31 9.56 9.82
N VAL A 374 3.62 9.38 9.62
CA VAL A 374 4.67 9.93 10.49
C VAL A 374 5.05 11.36 10.11
N SER A 375 5.09 11.70 8.81
CA SER A 375 5.57 13.00 8.34
C SER A 375 4.65 14.16 8.72
N ILE A 376 3.33 13.95 8.77
CA ILE A 376 2.37 15.01 9.14
C ILE A 376 2.54 15.50 10.60
N TYR A 377 3.22 14.73 11.46
CA TYR A 377 3.61 15.19 12.79
C TYR A 377 4.38 16.52 12.76
N ALA A 378 5.22 16.72 11.73
CA ALA A 378 5.92 17.99 11.55
C ALA A 378 4.95 19.16 11.35
N MET A 379 3.92 18.99 10.51
CA MET A 379 2.91 20.02 10.30
C MET A 379 2.12 20.28 11.59
N ALA A 380 1.74 19.22 12.32
CA ALA A 380 1.02 19.34 13.57
C ALA A 380 1.77 20.19 14.60
N LEU A 381 3.09 19.98 14.75
CA LEU A 381 3.94 20.77 15.64
C LEU A 381 4.03 22.23 15.18
N VAL A 382 4.23 22.46 13.88
CA VAL A 382 4.28 23.82 13.30
C VAL A 382 2.97 24.56 13.57
N PHE A 383 1.85 23.92 13.22
CA PHE A 383 0.51 24.45 13.44
C PHE A 383 0.28 24.83 14.91
N GLY A 384 0.51 23.90 15.84
CA GLY A 384 0.29 24.17 17.26
C GLY A 384 1.15 25.31 17.80
N VAL A 385 2.45 25.32 17.47
CA VAL A 385 3.38 26.36 17.96
C VAL A 385 3.04 27.73 17.36
N LEU A 386 2.74 27.80 16.06
CA LEU A 386 2.38 29.06 15.41
C LEU A 386 1.04 29.59 15.90
N THR A 387 0.01 28.74 16.01
CA THR A 387 -1.29 29.15 16.56
C THR A 387 -1.15 29.65 17.99
N CYS A 388 -0.34 29.00 18.83
CA CYS A 388 -0.08 29.49 20.19
C CYS A 388 0.57 30.88 20.19
N ARG A 389 1.55 31.14 19.32
CA ARG A 389 2.18 32.47 19.18
C ARG A 389 1.17 33.51 18.69
N LEU A 390 0.31 33.15 17.75
CA LEU A 390 -0.72 34.07 17.23
C LEU A 390 -1.75 34.41 18.31
N ILE A 391 -2.18 33.44 19.13
CA ILE A 391 -3.09 33.69 20.26
C ILE A 391 -2.44 34.66 21.26
N ASN A 392 -1.19 34.41 21.64
CA ASN A 392 -0.51 35.21 22.66
C ASN A 392 -0.18 36.64 22.21
N ASN A 393 0.02 36.85 20.90
CA ASN A 393 0.33 38.16 20.33
C ASN A 393 -0.91 38.88 19.74
N SER A 394 -2.12 38.33 19.88
CA SER A 394 -3.34 38.92 19.35
C SER A 394 -3.98 39.88 20.35
N ASP A 395 -4.47 41.02 19.86
CA ASP A 395 -5.30 41.96 20.63
C ASP A 395 -6.68 41.36 21.00
N ASN A 396 -7.11 40.28 20.33
CA ASN A 396 -8.35 39.56 20.61
C ASN A 396 -8.12 38.04 20.72
N PRO A 397 -7.53 37.57 21.84
CA PRO A 397 -7.25 36.14 22.05
C PRO A 397 -8.52 35.28 22.10
N GLY A 398 -9.70 35.87 22.38
CA GLY A 398 -11.00 35.19 22.37
C GLY A 398 -11.38 34.66 20.99
N ALA A 399 -11.17 35.44 19.93
CA ALA A 399 -11.45 34.99 18.56
C ALA A 399 -10.52 33.84 18.14
N MET A 400 -9.23 33.93 18.51
CA MET A 400 -8.23 32.93 18.14
C MET A 400 -8.40 31.61 18.93
N THR A 401 -8.95 31.69 20.15
CA THR A 401 -9.32 30.51 20.94
C THR A 401 -10.59 29.82 20.44
N LEU A 402 -11.46 30.50 19.69
CA LEU A 402 -12.60 29.89 18.99
C LEU A 402 -12.18 29.25 17.65
N LEU A 403 -11.21 29.84 16.95
CA LEU A 403 -10.72 29.33 15.66
C LEU A 403 -10.11 27.92 15.79
N LEU A 404 -9.39 27.66 16.87
CA LEU A 404 -8.71 26.38 17.06
C LEU A 404 -9.66 25.17 17.15
N PRO A 405 -10.70 25.17 18.01
CA PRO A 405 -11.76 24.16 17.99
C PRO A 405 -12.44 24.04 16.63
N ALA A 406 -12.67 25.16 15.92
CA ALA A 406 -13.27 25.13 14.58
C ALA A 406 -12.40 24.37 13.58
N VAL A 407 -11.09 24.64 13.54
CA VAL A 407 -10.14 23.91 12.67
C VAL A 407 -10.11 22.42 13.01
N LEU A 408 -9.98 22.06 14.30
CA LEU A 408 -9.98 20.67 14.73
C LEU A 408 -11.33 19.97 14.42
N GLY A 409 -12.43 20.68 14.57
CA GLY A 409 -13.77 20.21 14.21
C GLY A 409 -13.91 19.96 12.71
N ILE A 410 -13.38 20.85 11.86
CA ILE A 410 -13.34 20.65 10.40
C ILE A 410 -12.52 19.41 10.05
N LEU A 411 -11.34 19.22 10.66
CA LEU A 411 -10.53 18.02 10.45
C LEU A 411 -11.30 16.75 10.86
N ALA A 412 -11.92 16.75 12.04
CA ALA A 412 -12.72 15.62 12.53
C ALA A 412 -13.90 15.30 11.62
N LEU A 413 -14.67 16.32 11.20
CA LEU A 413 -15.81 16.16 10.29
C LEU A 413 -15.37 15.66 8.91
N THR A 414 -14.24 16.15 8.40
CA THR A 414 -13.68 15.71 7.12
C THR A 414 -13.25 14.25 7.21
N THR A 415 -12.58 13.85 8.28
CA THR A 415 -12.17 12.46 8.52
C THR A 415 -13.39 11.54 8.69
N TYR A 416 -14.42 11.99 9.40
CA TYR A 416 -15.67 11.25 9.58
C TYR A 416 -16.39 11.06 8.24
N SER A 417 -16.53 12.12 7.44
CA SER A 417 -17.11 12.04 6.11
C SER A 417 -16.36 11.07 5.21
N ARG A 418 -15.03 11.07 5.24
CA ARG A 418 -14.24 10.08 4.50
C ARG A 418 -14.42 8.66 5.05
N ALA A 419 -14.51 8.48 6.37
CA ALA A 419 -14.75 7.18 6.98
C ALA A 419 -16.09 6.59 6.50
N GLN A 420 -17.13 7.42 6.37
CA GLN A 420 -18.41 7.00 5.76
C GLN A 420 -18.25 6.61 4.29
N THR A 421 -17.46 7.33 3.50
CA THR A 421 -17.16 6.94 2.10
C THR A 421 -16.47 5.58 2.02
N TRP A 422 -15.59 5.26 2.98
CA TRP A 422 -14.88 3.98 3.03
C TRP A 422 -15.72 2.83 3.60
N ALA A 423 -16.89 3.12 4.17
CA ALA A 423 -17.77 2.13 4.78
C ALA A 423 -18.54 1.29 3.76
N ASP A 424 -18.82 1.83 2.57
CA ASP A 424 -19.61 1.16 1.54
C ASP A 424 -18.83 1.05 0.22
N PRO A 425 -18.73 -0.15 -0.39
CA PRO A 425 -17.98 -0.36 -1.62
C PRO A 425 -18.53 0.45 -2.81
N THR A 426 -19.83 0.67 -2.88
CA THR A 426 -20.51 1.40 -3.96
C THR A 426 -20.26 2.89 -3.84
N VAL A 427 -20.44 3.45 -2.64
CA VAL A 427 -20.10 4.84 -2.34
C VAL A 427 -18.62 5.10 -2.60
N PHE A 428 -17.74 4.19 -2.14
CA PHE A 428 -16.31 4.26 -2.39
C PHE A 428 -15.99 4.27 -3.90
N ALA A 429 -16.56 3.34 -4.67
CA ALA A 429 -16.31 3.27 -6.12
C ALA A 429 -16.77 4.54 -6.85
N HIS A 430 -17.96 5.06 -6.56
CA HIS A 430 -18.44 6.32 -7.13
C HIS A 430 -17.60 7.52 -6.73
N PHE A 431 -17.15 7.56 -5.47
CA PHE A 431 -16.25 8.62 -5.00
C PHE A 431 -14.93 8.59 -5.75
N GLN A 432 -14.33 7.41 -5.95
CA GLN A 432 -13.10 7.24 -6.71
C GLN A 432 -13.28 7.64 -8.18
N LEU A 433 -14.39 7.27 -8.82
CA LEU A 433 -14.70 7.68 -10.20
C LEU A 433 -14.86 9.20 -10.34
N ARG A 434 -15.61 9.83 -9.43
CA ARG A 434 -15.88 11.27 -9.48
C ARG A 434 -14.59 12.08 -9.35
N ASN A 435 -13.69 11.65 -8.46
CA ASN A 435 -12.47 12.40 -8.14
C ASN A 435 -11.27 12.03 -9.01
N HIS A 436 -11.26 10.80 -9.55
CA HIS A 436 -10.22 10.28 -10.43
C HIS A 436 -10.83 9.70 -11.72
N PRO A 437 -11.47 10.55 -12.56
CA PRO A 437 -12.19 10.09 -13.76
C PRO A 437 -11.28 9.60 -14.88
N GLN A 438 -9.95 9.76 -14.75
CA GLN A 438 -8.94 9.25 -15.68
C GLN A 438 -8.17 8.04 -15.09
N SER A 439 -8.56 7.55 -13.91
CA SER A 439 -7.94 6.39 -13.28
C SER A 439 -8.57 5.11 -13.80
N ALA A 440 -7.76 4.27 -14.45
CA ALA A 440 -8.19 2.95 -14.85
C ALA A 440 -8.52 2.07 -13.64
N ARG A 441 -7.85 2.26 -12.49
CA ARG A 441 -8.15 1.53 -11.26
C ARG A 441 -9.51 1.92 -10.68
N SER A 442 -9.89 3.20 -10.72
CA SER A 442 -11.22 3.64 -10.31
C SER A 442 -12.33 2.96 -11.12
N TYR A 443 -12.18 2.92 -12.45
CA TYR A 443 -13.13 2.22 -13.33
C TYR A 443 -13.16 0.70 -13.10
N ASN A 444 -12.01 0.04 -12.93
CA ASN A 444 -11.99 -1.39 -12.59
C ASN A 444 -12.70 -1.66 -11.25
N GLY A 445 -12.48 -0.81 -10.24
CA GLY A 445 -13.17 -0.91 -8.96
C GLY A 445 -14.68 -0.75 -9.10
N ALA A 446 -15.13 0.21 -9.90
CA ALA A 446 -16.55 0.42 -10.19
C ALA A 446 -17.18 -0.73 -10.99
N ALA A 447 -16.45 -1.29 -11.96
CA ALA A 447 -16.88 -2.49 -12.68
C ALA A 447 -17.15 -3.65 -11.72
N LEU A 448 -16.24 -3.91 -10.78
CA LEU A 448 -16.40 -4.98 -9.78
C LEU A 448 -17.62 -4.79 -8.87
N VAL A 449 -17.99 -3.54 -8.57
CA VAL A 449 -19.19 -3.26 -7.78
C VAL A 449 -20.46 -3.44 -8.61
N SER A 450 -20.47 -2.92 -9.84
CA SER A 450 -21.61 -3.05 -10.76
C SER A 450 -21.91 -4.50 -11.13
N ASP A 451 -20.89 -5.36 -11.26
CA ASP A 451 -21.00 -6.78 -11.64
C ASP A 451 -21.79 -7.64 -10.63
N ARG A 452 -22.07 -7.12 -9.43
CA ARG A 452 -22.82 -7.84 -8.38
C ARG A 452 -24.30 -8.00 -8.71
N LEU A 453 -24.83 -7.19 -9.62
CA LEU A 453 -26.24 -7.18 -10.00
C LEU A 453 -26.35 -7.46 -11.51
N PRO A 454 -27.02 -8.54 -11.94
CA PRO A 454 -27.13 -8.91 -13.35
C PRO A 454 -27.68 -7.78 -14.25
N GLU A 455 -28.60 -6.96 -13.74
CA GLU A 455 -29.16 -5.81 -14.47
C GLU A 455 -28.13 -4.72 -14.83
N ASN A 456 -26.97 -4.70 -14.18
CA ASN A 456 -25.94 -3.69 -14.40
C ASN A 456 -24.90 -4.06 -15.47
N PHE A 457 -25.15 -5.11 -16.25
CA PHE A 457 -24.23 -5.62 -17.26
C PHE A 457 -23.63 -4.52 -18.15
N VAL A 458 -24.48 -3.67 -18.74
CA VAL A 458 -24.05 -2.58 -19.64
C VAL A 458 -23.17 -1.57 -18.88
N THR A 459 -23.50 -1.27 -17.63
CA THR A 459 -22.70 -0.38 -16.76
C THR A 459 -21.33 -0.99 -16.46
N THR A 460 -21.28 -2.28 -16.14
CA THR A 460 -20.03 -3.00 -15.94
C THR A 460 -19.15 -2.97 -17.19
N TYR A 461 -19.74 -3.26 -18.37
CA TYR A 461 -19.03 -3.15 -19.64
C TYR A 461 -18.48 -1.74 -19.87
N ASP A 462 -19.29 -0.70 -19.67
CA ASP A 462 -18.86 0.69 -19.83
C ASP A 462 -17.71 1.06 -18.88
N HIS A 463 -17.77 0.61 -17.62
CA HIS A 463 -16.66 0.80 -16.69
C HIS A 463 -15.38 0.10 -17.17
N LEU A 464 -15.45 -1.15 -17.62
CA LEU A 464 -14.28 -1.87 -18.15
C LEU A 464 -13.73 -1.23 -19.42
N ARG A 465 -14.61 -0.74 -20.29
CA ARG A 465 -14.28 0.03 -21.49
C ARG A 465 -13.48 1.28 -21.14
N MET A 466 -13.97 2.07 -20.19
CA MET A 466 -13.24 3.25 -19.71
C MET A 466 -11.92 2.88 -19.01
N ALA A 467 -11.87 1.77 -18.27
CA ALA A 467 -10.63 1.27 -17.69
C ALA A 467 -9.60 0.87 -18.77
N ALA A 468 -10.04 0.24 -19.86
CA ALA A 468 -9.21 -0.12 -21.00
C ALA A 468 -8.74 1.12 -21.79
N LEU A 469 -9.55 2.17 -21.87
CA LEU A 469 -9.19 3.43 -22.51
C LEU A 469 -8.11 4.19 -21.74
N HIS A 470 -8.19 4.21 -20.41
CA HIS A 470 -7.25 4.92 -19.55
C HIS A 470 -6.04 4.08 -19.11
N SER A 471 -5.94 2.83 -19.55
CA SER A 471 -4.81 1.96 -19.22
C SER A 471 -4.15 1.39 -20.47
N LYS A 472 -2.83 1.27 -20.45
CA LYS A 472 -2.11 0.43 -21.43
C LYS A 472 -2.13 -1.05 -21.07
N ARG A 473 -2.71 -1.41 -19.91
CA ARG A 473 -2.78 -2.79 -19.44
C ARG A 473 -3.85 -3.55 -20.22
N VAL A 474 -3.60 -4.83 -20.40
CA VAL A 474 -4.48 -5.74 -21.15
C VAL A 474 -5.64 -6.28 -20.32
N VAL A 475 -5.49 -6.33 -18.99
CA VAL A 475 -6.46 -6.97 -18.09
C VAL A 475 -7.90 -6.45 -18.28
N PRO A 476 -8.16 -5.12 -18.33
CA PRO A 476 -9.52 -4.62 -18.56
C PRO A 476 -10.12 -5.11 -19.88
N LEU A 477 -9.32 -5.27 -20.95
CA LEU A 477 -9.80 -5.77 -22.24
C LEU A 477 -10.13 -7.26 -22.20
N ILE A 478 -9.33 -8.08 -21.53
CA ILE A 478 -9.67 -9.52 -21.32
C ILE A 478 -11.00 -9.61 -20.56
N ASP A 479 -11.17 -8.75 -19.55
CA ASP A 479 -12.38 -8.67 -18.77
C ASP A 479 -13.58 -8.17 -19.61
N MET A 480 -13.41 -7.21 -20.53
CA MET A 480 -14.45 -6.81 -21.50
C MET A 480 -14.80 -7.95 -22.45
N TYR A 481 -13.77 -8.61 -23.00
CA TYR A 481 -13.89 -9.71 -23.94
C TYR A 481 -14.78 -10.83 -23.38
N LYS A 482 -14.52 -11.22 -22.13
CA LYS A 482 -15.34 -12.20 -21.40
C LYS A 482 -16.80 -11.79 -21.29
N ARG A 483 -17.07 -10.51 -21.06
CA ARG A 483 -18.46 -10.00 -20.99
C ARG A 483 -19.12 -10.11 -22.36
N VAL A 484 -18.47 -9.67 -23.44
CA VAL A 484 -19.06 -9.79 -24.78
C VAL A 484 -19.34 -11.25 -25.14
N ASN A 485 -18.40 -12.16 -24.85
CA ASN A 485 -18.61 -13.59 -25.07
C ASN A 485 -19.74 -14.20 -24.23
N PHE A 486 -19.90 -13.76 -22.98
CA PHE A 486 -21.04 -14.17 -22.16
C PHE A 486 -22.38 -13.90 -22.88
N LEU A 487 -22.52 -12.74 -23.53
CA LEU A 487 -23.74 -12.39 -24.26
C LEU A 487 -23.94 -13.18 -25.54
N ILE A 488 -22.85 -13.41 -26.28
CA ILE A 488 -22.89 -14.23 -27.50
C ILE A 488 -23.39 -15.64 -27.15
N GLN A 489 -23.05 -16.15 -25.95
CA GLN A 489 -23.39 -17.49 -25.49
C GLN A 489 -24.72 -17.57 -24.70
N ALA A 490 -25.32 -16.45 -24.27
CA ALA A 490 -26.48 -16.42 -23.38
C ALA A 490 -27.66 -15.62 -23.98
N PRO A 491 -28.68 -16.29 -24.57
CA PRO A 491 -29.84 -15.63 -25.19
C PRO A 491 -30.62 -14.70 -24.23
N ASP A 492 -30.81 -15.11 -22.98
CA ASP A 492 -31.50 -14.31 -21.95
C ASP A 492 -30.72 -13.02 -21.59
N GLY A 493 -29.39 -13.04 -21.74
CA GLY A 493 -28.54 -11.86 -21.55
C GLY A 493 -28.79 -10.78 -22.61
N GLN A 494 -29.20 -11.17 -23.81
CA GLN A 494 -29.49 -10.25 -24.89
C GLN A 494 -30.80 -9.48 -24.67
N GLU A 495 -31.80 -10.15 -24.09
CA GLU A 495 -33.07 -9.55 -23.70
C GLU A 495 -32.87 -8.53 -22.57
N ALA A 496 -32.07 -8.89 -21.55
CA ALA A 496 -31.71 -8.01 -20.44
C ALA A 496 -31.01 -6.71 -20.91
N ILE A 497 -30.12 -6.80 -21.90
CA ILE A 497 -29.45 -5.62 -22.48
C ILE A 497 -30.43 -4.74 -23.27
N THR A 498 -31.35 -5.35 -24.01
CA THR A 498 -32.35 -4.60 -24.78
C THR A 498 -33.18 -3.72 -23.84
N VAL A 499 -33.55 -4.25 -22.67
CA VAL A 499 -34.21 -3.51 -21.59
C VAL A 499 -33.29 -2.44 -20.99
N ALA A 500 -32.03 -2.78 -20.69
CA ALA A 500 -31.07 -1.84 -20.10
C ALA A 500 -30.71 -0.65 -21.01
N ASN A 501 -30.65 -0.88 -22.34
CA ASN A 501 -30.35 0.13 -23.34
C ASN A 501 -31.56 1.02 -23.66
N ALA A 502 -32.80 0.51 -23.57
CA ALA A 502 -34.01 1.33 -23.73
C ALA A 502 -34.08 2.49 -22.70
N ASN A 503 -33.43 2.32 -21.54
CA ASN A 503 -33.37 3.31 -20.47
C ASN A 503 -32.17 4.28 -20.57
N ARG A 504 -31.26 4.09 -21.54
CA ARG A 504 -30.12 4.99 -21.79
C ARG A 504 -30.34 5.80 -23.06
N GLN A 505 -30.50 7.12 -22.93
CA GLN A 505 -30.29 8.02 -24.07
C GLN A 505 -28.80 7.98 -24.45
N ALA A 506 -28.47 7.43 -25.61
CA ALA A 506 -27.10 7.36 -26.11
C ALA A 506 -26.66 8.72 -26.69
N GLN A 507 -25.53 9.26 -26.23
CA GLN A 507 -24.71 10.18 -27.02
C GLN A 507 -23.57 9.37 -27.66
N PRO A 508 -23.33 9.47 -28.97
CA PRO A 508 -22.14 8.90 -29.58
C PRO A 508 -20.95 9.85 -29.34
N ASP A 509 -19.83 9.32 -28.83
CA ASP A 509 -18.52 9.97 -28.97
C ASP A 509 -17.74 9.25 -30.08
N PRO A 510 -17.49 9.90 -31.23
CA PRO A 510 -16.81 9.28 -32.37
C PRO A 510 -15.30 9.38 -32.14
N THR A 511 -14.72 8.39 -31.48
CA THR A 511 -13.28 8.16 -31.58
C THR A 511 -13.01 7.00 -32.53
N ASN A 512 -11.98 7.13 -33.37
CA ASN A 512 -11.60 6.22 -34.48
C ASN A 512 -11.27 4.76 -34.07
N SER A 513 -11.51 4.34 -32.84
CA SER A 513 -11.25 2.99 -32.32
C SER A 513 -12.57 2.20 -32.25
N THR A 514 -12.64 1.09 -32.99
CA THR A 514 -13.85 0.28 -33.08
C THR A 514 -14.05 -0.62 -31.86
N TRP A 515 -12.97 -1.09 -31.21
CA TRP A 515 -13.03 -1.86 -29.96
C TRP A 515 -13.61 -1.07 -28.76
N ASN A 516 -13.53 0.26 -28.79
CA ASN A 516 -14.04 1.16 -27.74
C ASN A 516 -15.51 1.57 -27.97
N ALA A 517 -16.24 0.85 -28.82
CA ALA A 517 -17.64 1.14 -29.06
C ALA A 517 -18.51 0.85 -27.81
N PRO A 518 -19.62 1.61 -27.62
CA PRO A 518 -20.68 1.21 -26.71
C PRO A 518 -21.20 -0.20 -27.04
N LEU A 519 -21.73 -0.90 -26.05
CA LEU A 519 -22.18 -2.28 -26.20
C LEU A 519 -23.38 -2.39 -27.18
N PRO A 520 -23.24 -3.08 -28.33
CA PRO A 520 -24.31 -3.19 -29.31
C PRO A 520 -25.37 -4.23 -28.90
N THR A 521 -26.58 -4.08 -29.47
CA THR A 521 -27.71 -5.00 -29.24
C THR A 521 -27.91 -6.02 -30.36
N LYS A 522 -27.23 -5.88 -31.51
CA LYS A 522 -27.34 -6.82 -32.63
C LYS A 522 -26.21 -7.84 -32.56
N MET A 523 -26.55 -9.12 -32.76
CA MET A 523 -25.58 -10.23 -32.71
C MET A 523 -24.40 -10.02 -33.68
N GLU A 524 -24.67 -9.61 -34.92
CA GLU A 524 -23.61 -9.31 -35.91
C GLU A 524 -22.61 -8.25 -35.40
N SER A 525 -23.12 -7.21 -34.73
CA SER A 525 -22.29 -6.16 -34.16
C SER A 525 -21.55 -6.61 -32.90
N LEU A 526 -22.13 -7.52 -32.11
CA LEU A 526 -21.45 -8.13 -30.95
C LEU A 526 -20.29 -9.02 -31.39
N LEU A 527 -20.49 -9.86 -32.41
CA LEU A 527 -19.42 -10.69 -33.00
C LEU A 527 -18.29 -9.83 -33.56
N LYS A 528 -18.64 -8.72 -34.25
CA LYS A 528 -17.64 -7.77 -34.72
C LYS A 528 -16.84 -7.14 -33.57
N LEU A 529 -17.53 -6.67 -32.53
CA LEU A 529 -16.91 -6.05 -31.35
C LEU A 529 -16.02 -7.06 -30.59
N GLU A 530 -16.48 -8.30 -30.41
CA GLU A 530 -15.71 -9.39 -29.82
C GLU A 530 -14.38 -9.59 -30.55
N SER A 531 -14.42 -9.66 -31.88
CA SER A 531 -13.23 -9.82 -32.71
C SER A 531 -12.28 -8.62 -32.56
N GLU A 532 -12.81 -7.40 -32.54
CA GLU A 532 -12.02 -6.18 -32.43
C GLU A 532 -11.35 -6.05 -31.04
N ILE A 533 -12.06 -6.40 -29.97
CA ILE A 533 -11.47 -6.48 -28.63
C ILE A 533 -10.36 -7.54 -28.60
N GLY A 534 -10.58 -8.71 -29.22
CA GLY A 534 -9.58 -9.76 -29.34
C GLY A 534 -8.28 -9.28 -30.01
N THR A 535 -8.41 -8.58 -31.14
CA THR A 535 -7.25 -7.99 -31.84
C THR A 535 -6.55 -6.93 -30.98
N GLU A 536 -7.28 -6.08 -30.26
CA GLU A 536 -6.66 -5.10 -29.35
C GLU A 536 -5.95 -5.80 -28.16
N VAL A 537 -6.50 -6.90 -27.63
CA VAL A 537 -5.83 -7.72 -26.61
C VAL A 537 -4.48 -8.22 -27.14
N GLU A 538 -4.46 -8.80 -28.35
CA GLU A 538 -3.24 -9.30 -28.99
C GLU A 538 -2.20 -8.19 -29.19
N GLN A 539 -2.62 -7.02 -29.70
CA GLN A 539 -1.74 -5.86 -29.88
C GLN A 539 -1.12 -5.39 -28.56
N ARG A 540 -1.88 -5.41 -27.45
CA ARG A 540 -1.35 -5.03 -26.14
C ARG A 540 -0.49 -6.12 -25.52
N LEU A 541 -0.81 -7.40 -25.73
CA LEU A 541 -0.02 -8.53 -25.25
C LEU A 541 1.37 -8.55 -25.86
N GLU A 542 1.52 -8.20 -27.14
CA GLU A 542 2.82 -8.11 -27.82
C GLU A 542 3.81 -7.20 -27.06
N LYS A 543 3.29 -6.14 -26.42
CA LYS A 543 4.08 -5.13 -25.69
C LYS A 543 3.84 -5.19 -24.18
N ALA A 544 3.12 -6.20 -23.71
CA ALA A 544 2.68 -6.25 -22.32
C ALA A 544 3.84 -6.60 -21.39
N LYS A 545 3.95 -5.84 -20.31
CA LYS A 545 4.74 -6.24 -19.15
C LYS A 545 3.96 -7.31 -18.37
N LEU A 546 4.61 -8.42 -18.07
CA LEU A 546 4.03 -9.44 -17.20
C LEU A 546 3.89 -8.91 -15.78
N THR A 547 2.67 -8.95 -15.26
CA THR A 547 2.33 -8.50 -13.91
C THR A 547 1.61 -9.61 -13.18
N ALA A 548 1.67 -9.61 -11.84
CA ALA A 548 0.93 -10.57 -11.03
C ALA A 548 -0.57 -10.62 -11.37
N LYS A 549 -1.18 -9.45 -11.66
CA LYS A 549 -2.61 -9.38 -12.02
C LYS A 549 -2.90 -10.01 -13.38
N LEU A 550 -2.06 -9.76 -14.39
CA LEU A 550 -2.21 -10.42 -15.70
C LEU A 550 -2.07 -11.94 -15.56
N MET A 551 -1.05 -12.41 -14.84
CA MET A 551 -0.83 -13.84 -14.62
C MET A 551 -2.00 -14.48 -13.86
N SER A 552 -2.54 -13.80 -12.85
CA SER A 552 -3.73 -14.27 -12.13
C SER A 552 -4.96 -14.37 -13.06
N VAL A 553 -5.18 -13.39 -13.93
CA VAL A 553 -6.29 -13.41 -14.90
C VAL A 553 -6.13 -14.52 -15.92
N LEU A 554 -4.95 -14.69 -16.51
CA LEU A 554 -4.68 -15.78 -17.46
C LEU A 554 -4.87 -17.13 -16.79
N ARG A 555 -4.26 -17.34 -15.61
CA ARG A 555 -4.42 -18.56 -14.83
C ARG A 555 -5.88 -18.88 -14.53
N THR A 556 -6.67 -17.90 -14.09
CA THR A 556 -8.09 -18.10 -13.78
C THR A 556 -8.87 -18.56 -15.01
N ASN A 557 -8.57 -18.02 -16.20
CA ASN A 557 -9.24 -18.45 -17.44
C ASN A 557 -8.75 -19.82 -17.91
N VAL A 558 -7.48 -20.19 -17.70
CA VAL A 558 -6.96 -21.53 -18.03
C VAL A 558 -7.55 -22.58 -17.08
N ASP A 559 -7.53 -22.31 -15.77
CA ASP A 559 -8.06 -23.23 -14.75
C ASP A 559 -9.59 -23.43 -14.92
N CYS A 560 -10.32 -22.46 -15.49
CA CYS A 560 -11.73 -22.60 -15.85
C CYS A 560 -11.99 -23.81 -16.77
N LEU A 561 -11.11 -24.04 -17.76
CA LEU A 561 -11.25 -25.10 -18.75
C LEU A 561 -11.20 -26.51 -18.13
N SER A 562 -10.58 -26.65 -16.96
CA SER A 562 -10.48 -27.91 -16.24
C SER A 562 -11.65 -28.16 -15.27
N GLY A 563 -12.53 -27.18 -15.07
CA GLY A 563 -13.63 -27.26 -14.10
C GLY A 563 -14.85 -28.00 -14.67
N PRO A 564 -15.36 -29.06 -14.02
CA PRO A 564 -16.54 -29.78 -14.49
C PRO A 564 -17.77 -28.87 -14.51
N ASN A 565 -18.53 -28.86 -15.61
CA ASN A 565 -19.74 -28.05 -15.80
C ASN A 565 -19.55 -26.53 -15.68
N THR A 566 -18.34 -26.02 -15.95
CA THR A 566 -18.05 -24.58 -15.91
C THR A 566 -18.16 -23.97 -17.30
N VAL A 567 -18.94 -22.91 -17.46
CA VAL A 567 -19.00 -22.15 -18.73
C VAL A 567 -17.84 -21.15 -18.75
N CYS A 568 -16.90 -21.32 -19.69
CA CYS A 568 -15.75 -20.43 -19.85
C CYS A 568 -15.98 -19.45 -21.01
N PHE A 569 -15.83 -18.16 -20.71
CA PHE A 569 -16.10 -17.06 -21.67
C PHE A 569 -14.88 -16.63 -22.48
N VAL A 570 -13.80 -17.40 -22.46
CA VAL A 570 -12.66 -17.24 -23.36
C VAL A 570 -12.45 -18.58 -24.04
N GLN A 571 -12.43 -18.57 -25.37
CA GLN A 571 -12.26 -19.76 -26.20
C GLN A 571 -10.86 -20.36 -25.97
N PRO A 572 -10.74 -21.70 -25.83
CA PRO A 572 -9.46 -22.37 -25.57
C PRO A 572 -8.38 -22.02 -26.60
N GLU A 573 -8.72 -21.96 -27.88
CA GLU A 573 -7.79 -21.69 -28.98
C GLU A 573 -7.21 -20.27 -28.88
N ARG A 574 -8.07 -19.30 -28.54
CA ARG A 574 -7.64 -17.91 -28.34
C ARG A 574 -6.80 -17.75 -27.08
N LEU A 575 -7.18 -18.42 -25.99
CA LEU A 575 -6.40 -18.41 -24.76
C LEU A 575 -5.01 -19.04 -24.95
N GLN A 576 -4.93 -20.16 -25.70
CA GLN A 576 -3.66 -20.77 -26.10
C GLN A 576 -2.84 -19.80 -26.96
N HIS A 577 -3.44 -19.15 -27.94
CA HIS A 577 -2.75 -18.15 -28.76
C HIS A 577 -2.13 -17.04 -27.90
N TRP A 578 -2.91 -16.44 -27.00
CA TRP A 578 -2.43 -15.39 -26.09
C TRP A 578 -1.28 -15.87 -25.19
N VAL A 579 -1.40 -17.06 -24.59
CA VAL A 579 -0.37 -17.62 -23.72
C VAL A 579 0.92 -17.93 -24.50
N LEU A 580 0.82 -18.48 -25.71
CA LEU A 580 1.98 -18.77 -26.55
C LEU A 580 2.65 -17.49 -27.09
N MET A 581 1.88 -16.46 -27.43
CA MET A 581 2.43 -15.14 -27.77
C MET A 581 3.27 -14.58 -26.63
N ILE A 582 2.72 -14.62 -25.41
CA ILE A 582 3.44 -14.19 -24.21
C ILE A 582 4.69 -15.05 -24.01
N LEU A 583 4.55 -16.37 -24.14
CA LEU A 583 5.67 -17.27 -23.96
C LEU A 583 6.80 -16.96 -24.95
N GLY A 584 6.49 -16.70 -26.22
CA GLY A 584 7.47 -16.37 -27.25
C GLY A 584 8.17 -15.02 -27.04
N SER A 585 7.46 -14.01 -26.54
CA SER A 585 8.01 -12.64 -26.36
C SER A 585 8.70 -12.42 -25.01
N THR A 586 8.45 -13.28 -24.02
CA THR A 586 9.00 -13.11 -22.67
C THR A 586 10.45 -13.60 -22.59
N GLU A 587 11.36 -12.75 -22.11
CA GLU A 587 12.75 -13.13 -21.84
C GLU A 587 12.85 -14.28 -20.82
N GLU A 588 13.84 -15.16 -20.97
CA GLU A 588 14.10 -16.27 -20.02
C GLU A 588 14.40 -15.78 -18.59
N SER A 589 14.90 -14.55 -18.43
CA SER A 589 15.19 -13.92 -17.13
C SER A 589 13.93 -13.48 -16.35
N ASN A 590 12.75 -13.51 -16.98
CA ASN A 590 11.51 -13.01 -16.38
C ASN A 590 10.95 -13.99 -15.34
N ARG A 591 10.70 -13.48 -14.13
CA ARG A 591 10.13 -14.25 -13.00
C ARG A 591 8.82 -15.00 -13.30
N TYR A 592 8.01 -14.55 -14.26
CA TYR A 592 6.74 -15.18 -14.60
C TYR A 592 6.83 -16.17 -15.77
N LYS A 593 7.98 -16.28 -16.45
CA LYS A 593 8.16 -17.13 -17.63
C LYS A 593 7.76 -18.59 -17.35
N ASN A 594 8.20 -19.14 -16.23
CA ASN A 594 7.90 -20.53 -15.84
C ASN A 594 6.41 -20.73 -15.53
N LEU A 595 5.75 -19.71 -14.99
CA LEU A 595 4.30 -19.74 -14.82
C LEU A 595 3.57 -19.70 -16.17
N VAL A 596 4.06 -18.92 -17.14
CA VAL A 596 3.50 -18.91 -18.51
C VAL A 596 3.69 -20.29 -19.17
N ARG A 597 4.85 -20.94 -19.01
CA ARG A 597 5.09 -22.31 -19.49
C ARG A 597 4.09 -23.30 -18.88
N LEU A 598 3.84 -23.21 -17.58
CA LEU A 598 2.80 -24.02 -16.93
C LEU A 598 1.41 -23.78 -17.54
N LEU A 599 1.04 -22.52 -17.82
CA LEU A 599 -0.24 -22.23 -18.47
C LEU A 599 -0.30 -22.81 -19.89
N ALA A 600 0.81 -22.73 -20.65
CA ALA A 600 0.92 -23.34 -21.98
C ALA A 600 0.77 -24.86 -21.90
N ALA A 601 1.44 -25.51 -20.95
CA ALA A 601 1.35 -26.95 -20.72
C ALA A 601 -0.09 -27.41 -20.45
N LYS A 602 -0.82 -26.70 -19.59
CA LYS A 602 -2.24 -27.00 -19.33
C LYS A 602 -3.11 -26.87 -20.58
N LEU A 603 -2.84 -25.87 -21.42
CA LEU A 603 -3.60 -25.65 -22.66
C LEU A 603 -3.28 -26.71 -23.73
N TYR A 604 -2.03 -27.11 -23.87
CA TYR A 604 -1.65 -28.24 -24.72
C TYR A 604 -2.34 -29.53 -24.26
N ALA A 605 -2.34 -29.81 -22.96
CA ALA A 605 -3.01 -30.98 -22.42
C ALA A 605 -4.53 -30.95 -22.67
N TYR A 606 -5.16 -29.79 -22.50
CA TYR A 606 -6.58 -29.61 -22.78
C TYR A 606 -6.93 -29.89 -24.26
N ASN A 607 -6.05 -29.49 -25.18
CA ASN A 607 -6.22 -29.73 -26.61
C ASN A 607 -5.80 -31.13 -27.08
N GLY A 608 -5.28 -31.98 -26.18
CA GLY A 608 -4.83 -33.35 -26.47
C GLY A 608 -3.37 -33.48 -26.90
N ASP A 609 -2.60 -32.39 -26.90
CA ASP A 609 -1.17 -32.36 -27.28
C ASP A 609 -0.28 -32.74 -26.08
N ILE A 610 -0.35 -34.00 -25.64
CA ILE A 610 0.27 -34.45 -24.39
C ILE A 610 1.80 -34.31 -24.39
N ASP A 611 2.48 -34.59 -25.51
CA ASP A 611 3.94 -34.49 -25.60
C ASP A 611 4.42 -33.06 -25.36
N GLN A 612 3.76 -32.08 -25.99
CA GLN A 612 4.07 -30.66 -25.81
C GLN A 612 3.72 -30.17 -24.40
N ALA A 613 2.63 -30.69 -23.82
CA ALA A 613 2.26 -30.39 -22.45
C ALA A 613 3.34 -30.81 -21.45
N LEU A 614 3.86 -32.03 -21.60
CA LEU A 614 4.93 -32.56 -20.76
C LEU A 614 6.25 -31.82 -20.98
N GLU A 615 6.58 -31.49 -22.24
CA GLU A 615 7.78 -30.73 -22.58
C GLU A 615 7.82 -29.34 -21.91
N GLU A 616 6.74 -28.55 -22.05
CA GLU A 616 6.69 -27.21 -21.43
C GLU A 616 6.65 -27.26 -19.90
N LEU A 617 6.05 -28.29 -19.33
CA LEU A 617 6.01 -28.48 -17.88
C LEU A 617 7.38 -28.87 -17.31
N GLU A 618 8.14 -29.69 -18.04
CA GLU A 618 9.53 -30.01 -17.70
C GLU A 618 10.40 -28.74 -17.72
N LYS A 619 10.29 -27.95 -18.80
CA LYS A 619 10.96 -26.66 -18.93
C LYS A 619 10.59 -25.67 -17.82
N ALA A 620 9.34 -25.69 -17.33
CA ALA A 620 8.90 -24.86 -16.21
C ALA A 620 9.54 -25.29 -14.87
N THR A 621 9.67 -26.61 -14.67
CA THR A 621 10.18 -27.21 -13.43
C THR A 621 11.69 -26.99 -13.28
N VAL A 622 12.47 -27.24 -14.35
CA VAL A 622 13.95 -27.10 -14.32
C VAL A 622 14.39 -25.66 -14.11
N ALA A 623 13.64 -24.69 -14.64
CA ALA A 623 14.01 -23.28 -14.64
C ALA A 623 13.57 -22.51 -13.37
N ALA A 624 12.88 -23.14 -12.41
CA ALA A 624 12.32 -22.49 -11.21
C ALA A 624 12.68 -23.21 -9.89
N PRO A 625 13.96 -23.26 -9.49
CA PRO A 625 14.39 -24.03 -8.32
C PRO A 625 13.78 -23.58 -6.99
N GLU A 626 13.33 -22.32 -6.87
CA GLU A 626 12.67 -21.79 -5.65
C GLU A 626 11.18 -22.17 -5.54
N ASP A 627 10.54 -22.51 -6.65
CA ASP A 627 9.14 -22.92 -6.74
C ASP A 627 9.02 -24.38 -7.24
N HIS A 628 10.10 -25.15 -7.08
CA HIS A 628 10.22 -26.51 -7.59
C HIS A 628 9.08 -27.41 -7.10
N GLY A 629 8.77 -27.38 -5.80
CA GLY A 629 7.67 -28.13 -5.21
C GLY A 629 6.31 -27.79 -5.84
N TYR A 630 6.03 -26.51 -6.07
CA TYR A 630 4.79 -26.07 -6.75
C TYR A 630 4.68 -26.66 -8.16
N PHE A 631 5.74 -26.60 -8.97
CA PHE A 631 5.70 -27.14 -10.34
C PHE A 631 5.60 -28.67 -10.35
N LEU A 632 6.25 -29.37 -9.42
CA LEU A 632 6.09 -30.82 -9.26
C LEU A 632 4.65 -31.21 -8.89
N ILE A 633 3.98 -30.44 -8.04
CA ILE A 633 2.54 -30.67 -7.74
C ILE A 633 1.69 -30.50 -9.00
N GLN A 634 1.94 -29.45 -9.79
CA GLN A 634 1.21 -29.25 -11.04
C GLN A 634 1.48 -30.37 -12.04
N LYS A 635 2.71 -30.88 -12.08
CA LYS A 635 3.11 -32.05 -12.88
C LYS A 635 2.37 -33.31 -12.44
N ALA A 636 2.37 -33.62 -11.15
CA ALA A 636 1.59 -34.73 -10.60
C ALA A 636 0.09 -34.62 -10.93
N GLY A 637 -0.47 -33.40 -10.82
CA GLY A 637 -1.86 -33.12 -11.16
C GLY A 637 -2.18 -33.41 -12.63
N LEU A 638 -1.27 -33.04 -13.55
CA LEU A 638 -1.41 -33.32 -14.97
C LEU A 638 -1.33 -34.82 -15.28
N TYR A 639 -0.33 -35.53 -14.76
CA TYR A 639 -0.21 -36.98 -14.93
C TYR A 639 -1.44 -37.73 -14.40
N ARG A 640 -1.95 -37.31 -13.24
CA ARG A 640 -3.21 -37.83 -12.68
C ARG A 640 -4.38 -37.61 -13.63
N ALA A 641 -4.53 -36.41 -14.18
CA ALA A 641 -5.63 -36.10 -15.12
C ALA A 641 -5.57 -36.97 -16.39
N LEU A 642 -4.37 -37.44 -16.77
CA LEU A 642 -4.14 -38.36 -17.88
C LEU A 642 -4.27 -39.85 -17.50
N GLY A 643 -4.61 -40.17 -16.25
CA GLY A 643 -4.73 -41.55 -15.75
C GLY A 643 -3.39 -42.22 -15.42
N LEU A 644 -2.28 -41.49 -15.47
CA LEU A 644 -0.92 -41.96 -15.20
C LEU A 644 -0.60 -41.82 -13.70
N ASN A 645 -1.27 -42.62 -12.88
CA ASN A 645 -1.21 -42.50 -11.42
C ASN A 645 0.16 -42.86 -10.84
N SER A 646 0.91 -43.77 -11.45
CA SER A 646 2.26 -44.15 -11.01
C SER A 646 3.24 -42.97 -11.04
N GLU A 647 3.24 -42.24 -12.13
CA GLU A 647 4.07 -41.08 -12.38
C GLU A 647 3.63 -39.91 -11.48
N ALA A 648 2.32 -39.73 -11.32
CA ALA A 648 1.78 -38.76 -10.37
C ALA A 648 2.27 -39.03 -8.93
N LEU A 649 2.25 -40.30 -8.49
CA LEU A 649 2.77 -40.69 -7.17
C LEU A 649 4.27 -40.39 -7.03
N GLU A 650 5.07 -40.70 -8.05
CA GLU A 650 6.52 -40.44 -8.03
C GLU A 650 6.81 -38.96 -7.73
N TYR A 651 6.17 -38.03 -8.45
CA TYR A 651 6.39 -36.60 -8.26
C TYR A 651 5.86 -36.11 -6.90
N LEU A 652 4.75 -36.63 -6.40
CA LEU A 652 4.25 -36.28 -5.07
C LEU A 652 5.21 -36.73 -3.96
N TYR A 653 5.85 -37.89 -4.11
CA TYR A 653 6.91 -38.31 -3.19
C TYR A 653 8.16 -37.43 -3.29
N GLN A 654 8.53 -36.98 -4.49
CA GLN A 654 9.64 -36.03 -4.66
C GLN A 654 9.37 -34.71 -3.92
N VAL A 655 8.14 -34.18 -4.00
CA VAL A 655 7.72 -32.96 -3.27
C VAL A 655 7.94 -33.13 -1.76
N LYS A 656 7.55 -34.28 -1.19
CA LYS A 656 7.69 -34.56 0.25
C LYS A 656 9.13 -34.73 0.70
N ASN A 657 9.96 -35.33 -0.15
CA ASN A 657 11.33 -35.70 0.19
C ASN A 657 12.34 -34.58 -0.12
N ASP A 658 11.95 -33.56 -0.89
CA ASP A 658 12.79 -32.40 -1.17
C ASP A 658 12.80 -31.44 0.05
N PRO A 659 13.97 -31.24 0.70
CA PRO A 659 14.07 -30.38 1.88
C PRO A 659 13.83 -28.88 1.57
N LYS A 660 13.76 -28.50 0.29
CA LYS A 660 13.49 -27.13 -0.14
C LYS A 660 12.00 -26.85 -0.37
N THR A 661 11.16 -27.88 -0.37
CA THR A 661 9.70 -27.74 -0.57
C THR A 661 9.06 -26.96 0.57
N LYS A 662 8.14 -26.05 0.23
CA LYS A 662 7.44 -25.23 1.23
C LYS A 662 6.43 -26.10 2.01
N PRO A 663 6.19 -25.84 3.31
CA PRO A 663 5.25 -26.65 4.10
C PRO A 663 3.83 -26.77 3.51
N ILE A 664 3.36 -25.72 2.83
CA ILE A 664 2.06 -25.74 2.15
C ILE A 664 2.04 -26.68 0.94
N GLU A 665 3.14 -26.79 0.21
CA GLU A 665 3.29 -27.68 -0.94
C GLU A 665 3.29 -29.14 -0.47
N ILE A 666 3.96 -29.42 0.65
CA ILE A 666 3.91 -30.75 1.31
C ILE A 666 2.47 -31.11 1.70
N LYS A 667 1.73 -30.18 2.32
CA LYS A 667 0.33 -30.40 2.70
C LYS A 667 -0.55 -30.72 1.48
N ILE A 668 -0.41 -29.95 0.40
CA ILE A 668 -1.14 -30.19 -0.85
C ILE A 668 -0.76 -31.57 -1.44
N ALA A 669 0.51 -31.94 -1.39
CA ALA A 669 0.96 -33.23 -1.87
C ALA A 669 0.37 -34.39 -1.04
N ASP A 670 0.29 -34.25 0.29
CA ASP A 670 -0.36 -35.22 1.18
C ASP A 670 -1.85 -35.38 0.88
N GLU A 671 -2.57 -34.29 0.64
CA GLU A 671 -3.98 -34.31 0.24
C GLU A 671 -4.17 -35.01 -1.11
N MET A 672 -3.30 -34.75 -2.09
CA MET A 672 -3.34 -35.43 -3.39
C MET A 672 -3.02 -36.92 -3.27
N LEU A 673 -2.02 -37.30 -2.49
CA LEU A 673 -1.65 -38.69 -2.22
C LEU A 673 -2.82 -39.47 -1.60
N ALA A 674 -3.52 -38.87 -0.63
CA ALA A 674 -4.68 -39.48 0.02
C ALA A 674 -5.84 -39.77 -0.93
N THR A 675 -5.89 -39.10 -2.10
CA THR A 675 -6.89 -39.36 -3.15
C THR A 675 -6.42 -40.31 -4.26
N LEU A 676 -5.12 -40.61 -4.32
CA LEU A 676 -4.50 -41.47 -5.33
C LEU A 676 -4.18 -42.87 -4.80
N LEU A 677 -3.91 -42.97 -3.49
CA LEU A 677 -3.73 -44.24 -2.80
C LEU A 677 -5.11 -44.72 -2.30
N PRO A 678 -5.47 -46.00 -2.53
CA PRO A 678 -6.75 -46.56 -2.10
C PRO A 678 -6.92 -46.61 -0.58
#